data_AF-A0A9Q0TUR0-F1
#
_entry.id   AF-A0A9Q0TUR0-F1
#
_cell.length_a   1.000
_cell.length_b   1.000
_cell.length_c   1.000
_cell.angle_alpha   90.00
_cell.angle_beta   90.00
_cell.angle_gamma   90.00
#
_symmetry.space_group_name_H-M   'P 1'
#
loop_
_entity.id
_entity.type
_entity.pdbx_description
1 polymer ?
#
loop_
_entity_poly.entity_id
_entity_poly.type
_entity_poly.pdbx_seq_one_letter_code
_entity_poly.pdbx_strand_id
1 'polypeptide(L)'
;MYAELLSDLAVALGFDGWLLNMEVELELEQIPNLKEFVSHLTQIMHSSLPGSLVIWYDSVTIDGALMWQNQLNDENKPFFDICDGIFVNYSWKESYPRSSAAVAGDRKFDVYMGIDVFGRGTYGGGKWTTNVALDVLKKDDVSAAIFAPGWVYETKQPPDFQTAQNHWWSLVEKSWGAVKFYPESLPFYSNFDQGHGYHISVEGGQVSDAPWNNISSQCFQPFLKFSGNPSPDTIEVFVDFKESSYSGGGNITFKGTLEENTDFTTRIFQGKLLLGAVPLHITHSVKSEGDSLLGLALQFSSTANERTSVLLASWGTNQFSRKFSKIIAPCQVNKPRTAPGWAVLESSIEMNGYTLTEIHAVCYRPKHEHAQLRLENRTDGSEDTLVYSPREYHAVLGHITVNASKENTYFPPSSSWLVEGHYIKWSSGSQGSQTVSVKIDWKSKVGTDSRFPKYNIYVEKLSKQAVRDHGVGTRSGSGMAFARTWMILHIFNWMSKKLGNRHFEWFNSLMCERSKAVIRGMLQNTSRMKIRELQRLPSRETKIWNRKAHPSSQRHMKFPVKQQSQRIRAKLFSDKIKINPISYPIKTLEELETRSYFESFHCPFNKSSVPLKPTSLPNRPRLLVCHDMQGGYVDDKWVQGGTNADAYAIWHWYLIDVFVYFSHNLVTLPPPCWTNTAHRHGVKVLGTFITEWDEGRIICNKLLATKESAQMCAERLAELAIDLGFDGWLINMEVGLLEEQIPILEEFVSHLTHTMHSSMPESLVIWYDSVITTGNLRWQDQLNEKNKPFFDICDGIFVNYTWKSNYPDLSAAVAGDRKFDVYMGIDVFGRKTFGGGQWNTNVALDVLKKANVSAAIFAPGWLYETKQPPDFQTAQNCWWELVAKSWGGVNNYPKLLPFYSNFDQGQGYHISVEGNQLTGAPWNNMSCQGFQPRLEFIDGPTPDAIQFIVDFKEESYNGGGNITFKGTLEDNVPFTIRLFQGELLLDNVPLVVTYSVKSKGGSLLGLSLQFSSLLSERISVLIAPSEMNGLSHKFSKVIMPGQVGKTASKWIVHEGTVAMDGLMLTEIHAVCYRTKSTPRELISEVRADNQDSALAPSLAEYSAGFKTASLKILWKLKDGNNFLFPKYNIYVEKLAKQVDGNAAGRLEDRRVYLGAAHVQAFYISDLSIPSHIGRLKFIIQACAADGTCQELDDSPYMLLDVEGQ
;
A
#
# COMPACT_ATOMS: atom_id res chain seq x y z
N MET A 1 -19.33 15.95 27.28
CA MET A 1 -19.79 15.75 25.88
C MET A 1 -18.73 15.09 25.01
N TYR A 2 -17.68 15.80 24.55
CA TYR A 2 -16.69 15.21 23.63
C TYR A 2 -16.01 13.94 24.18
N ALA A 3 -15.65 13.94 25.47
CA ALA A 3 -15.09 12.76 26.13
C ALA A 3 -16.04 11.55 26.14
N GLU A 4 -17.34 11.77 26.35
CA GLU A 4 -18.37 10.72 26.30
C GLU A 4 -18.49 10.17 24.88
N LEU A 5 -18.51 11.03 23.85
CA LEU A 5 -18.59 10.63 22.44
C LEU A 5 -17.35 9.83 21.99
N LEU A 6 -16.15 10.18 22.46
CA LEU A 6 -14.92 9.43 22.19
C LEU A 6 -14.90 8.07 22.90
N SER A 7 -15.46 7.97 24.11
CA SER A 7 -15.68 6.69 24.79
C SER A 7 -16.73 5.83 24.09
N ASP A 8 -17.87 6.40 23.72
CA ASP A 8 -18.92 5.70 22.97
C ASP A 8 -18.39 5.16 21.64
N LEU A 9 -17.54 5.91 20.95
CA LEU A 9 -16.89 5.49 19.70
C LEU A 9 -15.90 4.33 19.92
N ALA A 10 -15.07 4.39 20.96
CA ALA A 10 -14.15 3.31 21.32
C ALA A 10 -14.88 2.02 21.71
N VAL A 11 -15.94 2.12 22.54
CA VAL A 11 -16.78 0.99 22.96
C VAL A 11 -17.59 0.40 21.79
N ALA A 12 -18.11 1.24 20.89
CA ALA A 12 -18.93 0.79 19.76
C ALA A 12 -18.11 0.14 18.63
N LEU A 13 -16.85 0.56 18.42
CA LEU A 13 -15.95 0.00 17.40
C LEU A 13 -14.96 -1.04 17.94
N GLY A 14 -14.77 -1.12 19.27
CA GLY A 14 -13.96 -2.14 19.92
C GLY A 14 -12.46 -1.91 19.81
N PHE A 15 -11.99 -0.69 20.10
CA PHE A 15 -10.57 -0.38 20.21
C PHE A 15 -10.21 0.21 21.59
N ASP A 16 -9.01 -0.09 22.06
CA ASP A 16 -8.67 -0.04 23.48
C ASP A 16 -8.24 1.34 24.03
N GLY A 17 -8.26 2.42 23.25
CA GLY A 17 -7.76 3.70 23.75
C GLY A 17 -7.64 4.85 22.75
N TRP A 18 -7.13 5.97 23.26
CA TRP A 18 -6.89 7.20 22.52
C TRP A 18 -5.49 7.76 22.81
N LEU A 19 -4.74 8.10 21.76
CA LEU A 19 -3.63 9.04 21.84
C LEU A 19 -4.18 10.45 21.59
N LEU A 20 -4.11 11.31 22.59
CA LEU A 20 -4.51 12.71 22.49
C LEU A 20 -3.32 13.53 22.02
N ASN A 21 -3.28 13.82 20.71
CA ASN A 21 -2.34 14.79 20.16
C ASN A 21 -3.06 16.10 19.86
N MET A 22 -2.68 17.17 20.57
CA MET A 22 -3.24 18.51 20.43
C MET A 22 -2.13 19.46 20.00
N GLU A 23 -1.82 19.53 18.71
CA GLU A 23 -0.73 20.38 18.18
C GLU A 23 -1.22 21.81 17.91
N VAL A 24 -1.79 22.44 18.95
CA VAL A 24 -2.30 23.82 18.92
C VAL A 24 -1.90 24.56 20.20
N GLU A 25 -1.57 25.85 20.08
CA GLU A 25 -1.46 26.74 21.22
C GLU A 25 -2.86 27.08 21.76
N LEU A 26 -2.99 27.22 23.08
CA LEU A 26 -4.25 27.43 23.77
C LEU A 26 -4.13 28.62 24.72
N GLU A 27 -5.21 29.38 24.86
CA GLU A 27 -5.29 30.45 25.86
C GLU A 27 -5.19 29.86 27.27
N LEU A 28 -4.51 30.54 28.19
CA LEU A 28 -4.31 30.07 29.57
C LEU A 28 -5.64 29.74 30.29
N GLU A 29 -6.71 30.46 29.95
CA GLU A 29 -8.08 30.22 30.45
C GLU A 29 -8.70 28.90 29.98
N GLN A 30 -8.21 28.32 28.88
CA GLN A 30 -8.70 27.06 28.30
C GLN A 30 -8.02 25.84 28.94
N ILE A 31 -6.81 25.98 29.49
CA ILE A 31 -6.05 24.85 30.04
C ILE A 31 -6.74 24.11 31.19
N PRO A 32 -7.46 24.77 32.13
CA PRO A 32 -8.30 24.06 33.10
C PRO A 32 -9.36 23.16 32.44
N ASN A 33 -9.96 23.59 31.32
CA ASN A 33 -10.96 22.83 30.59
C ASN A 33 -10.34 21.66 29.81
N LEU A 34 -9.12 21.83 29.25
CA LEU A 34 -8.36 20.74 28.63
C LEU A 34 -7.99 19.68 29.67
N LYS A 35 -7.50 20.09 30.85
CA LYS A 35 -7.17 19.17 31.95
C LYS A 35 -8.40 18.42 32.46
N GLU A 36 -9.54 19.09 32.59
CA GLU A 36 -10.81 18.41 32.90
C GLU A 36 -11.22 17.44 31.79
N PHE A 37 -11.09 17.80 30.50
CA PHE A 37 -11.38 16.90 29.38
C PHE A 37 -10.51 15.63 29.37
N VAL A 38 -9.18 15.77 29.53
CA VAL A 38 -8.24 14.63 29.57
C VAL A 38 -8.54 13.71 30.77
N SER A 39 -8.72 14.30 31.96
CA SER A 39 -9.08 13.58 33.18
C SER A 39 -10.41 12.85 33.06
N HIS A 40 -11.43 13.52 32.53
CA HIS A 40 -12.78 12.98 32.37
C HIS A 40 -12.85 11.89 31.29
N LEU A 41 -12.13 12.04 30.17
CA LEU A 41 -12.00 10.98 29.16
C LEU A 41 -11.32 9.74 29.75
N THR A 42 -10.20 9.91 30.48
CA THR A 42 -9.49 8.80 31.15
C THR A 42 -10.41 8.06 32.14
N GLN A 43 -11.15 8.80 32.97
CA GLN A 43 -12.10 8.21 33.93
C GLN A 43 -13.26 7.46 33.24
N ILE A 44 -13.85 8.05 32.19
CA ILE A 44 -14.96 7.41 31.48
C ILE A 44 -14.47 6.19 30.70
N MET A 45 -13.35 6.28 29.96
CA MET A 45 -12.75 5.17 29.24
C MET A 45 -12.53 3.97 30.16
N HIS A 46 -11.89 4.16 31.32
CA HIS A 46 -11.71 3.10 32.31
C HIS A 46 -13.02 2.51 32.85
N SER A 47 -14.05 3.35 33.04
CA SER A 47 -15.36 2.90 33.55
C SER A 47 -16.15 2.08 32.52
N SER A 48 -15.98 2.40 31.24
CA SER A 48 -16.69 1.77 30.11
C SER A 48 -15.95 0.56 29.54
N LEU A 49 -14.61 0.61 29.53
CA LEU A 49 -13.70 -0.39 28.96
C LEU A 49 -12.51 -0.60 29.92
N PRO A 50 -12.61 -1.51 30.90
CA PRO A 50 -11.56 -1.72 31.89
C PRO A 50 -10.24 -2.21 31.26
N GLY A 51 -9.14 -1.49 31.51
CA GLY A 51 -7.84 -1.73 30.88
C GLY A 51 -7.61 -1.00 29.55
N SER A 52 -8.50 -0.06 29.21
CA SER A 52 -8.25 0.93 28.15
C SER A 52 -7.15 1.93 28.54
N LEU A 53 -6.69 2.72 27.57
CA LEU A 53 -5.63 3.72 27.74
C LEU A 53 -5.99 5.09 27.13
N VAL A 54 -5.72 6.17 27.86
CA VAL A 54 -5.65 7.53 27.34
C VAL A 54 -4.23 8.04 27.51
N ILE A 55 -3.54 8.29 26.39
CA ILE A 55 -2.15 8.73 26.37
C ILE A 55 -2.11 10.19 25.93
N TRP A 56 -1.43 11.06 26.67
CA TRP A 56 -1.16 12.43 26.27
C TRP A 56 0.06 12.47 25.33
N TYR A 57 0.01 13.22 24.24
CA TYR A 57 1.22 13.56 23.49
C TYR A 57 1.86 14.82 24.08
N ASP A 58 3.18 14.87 24.13
CA ASP A 58 4.00 15.99 24.61
C ASP A 58 3.92 17.21 23.68
N SER A 59 2.74 17.81 23.49
CA SER A 59 2.53 18.99 22.62
C SER A 59 2.25 20.27 23.40
N VAL A 60 1.23 20.31 24.27
CA VAL A 60 0.82 21.53 25.00
C VAL A 60 1.37 21.55 26.43
N THR A 61 1.92 22.70 26.82
CA THR A 61 2.41 22.99 28.17
C THR A 61 1.29 23.42 29.12
N ILE A 62 1.56 23.46 30.44
CA ILE A 62 0.59 23.91 31.44
C ILE A 62 0.17 25.37 31.33
N ASP A 63 0.94 26.21 30.64
CA ASP A 63 0.65 27.63 30.42
C ASP A 63 -0.05 27.89 29.08
N GLY A 64 -0.24 26.86 28.24
CA GLY A 64 -0.98 26.92 26.98
C GLY A 64 -0.13 26.89 25.72
N ALA A 65 1.16 27.17 25.83
CA ALA A 65 2.08 27.17 24.69
C ALA A 65 2.23 25.77 24.08
N LEU A 66 2.19 25.71 22.74
CA LEU A 66 2.55 24.54 21.93
C LEU A 66 4.07 24.38 21.93
N MET A 67 4.60 23.49 22.77
CA MET A 67 6.04 23.29 22.92
C MET A 67 6.36 21.87 23.38
N TRP A 68 6.79 21.03 22.43
CA TRP A 68 7.28 19.69 22.72
C TRP A 68 8.54 19.73 23.58
N GLN A 69 8.45 19.21 24.80
CA GLN A 69 9.54 19.25 25.79
C GLN A 69 10.64 18.24 25.46
N ASN A 70 10.27 17.14 24.78
CA ASN A 70 11.10 15.97 24.49
C ASN A 70 11.58 15.24 25.77
N GLN A 71 10.97 15.56 26.91
CA GLN A 71 11.15 14.89 28.21
C GLN A 71 9.90 15.14 29.07
N LEU A 72 9.64 14.28 30.06
CA LEU A 72 8.66 14.60 31.10
C LEU A 72 9.29 15.62 32.07
N ASN A 73 8.66 16.78 32.23
CA ASN A 73 9.08 17.86 33.15
C ASN A 73 7.85 18.60 33.71
N ASP A 74 8.06 19.62 34.55
CA ASP A 74 6.95 20.33 35.21
C ASP A 74 5.97 21.02 34.24
N GLU A 75 6.40 21.29 33.00
CA GLU A 75 5.57 21.93 31.96
C GLU A 75 4.53 20.99 31.34
N ASN A 76 4.79 19.68 31.25
CA ASN A 76 3.86 18.68 30.68
C ASN A 76 3.36 17.64 31.71
N LYS A 77 4.03 17.48 32.86
CA LYS A 77 3.68 16.50 33.90
C LYS A 77 2.25 16.60 34.42
N PRO A 78 1.63 17.79 34.59
CA PRO A 78 0.23 17.88 35.02
C PRO A 78 -0.81 17.37 34.01
N PHE A 79 -0.43 17.03 32.78
CA PHE A 79 -1.26 16.24 31.86
C PHE A 79 -0.98 14.73 32.01
N PHE A 80 0.29 14.34 32.11
CA PHE A 80 0.69 12.96 32.42
C PHE A 80 0.07 12.42 33.72
N ASP A 81 -0.02 13.25 34.77
CA ASP A 81 -0.56 12.87 36.08
C ASP A 81 -2.08 12.61 36.08
N ILE A 82 -2.80 12.96 35.01
CA ILE A 82 -4.26 12.80 34.88
C ILE A 82 -4.68 11.83 33.76
N CYS A 83 -3.73 11.18 33.09
CA CYS A 83 -3.92 10.17 32.06
C CYS A 83 -2.97 8.97 32.24
N ASP A 84 -3.05 7.96 31.39
CA ASP A 84 -2.38 6.66 31.59
C ASP A 84 -0.91 6.65 31.22
N GLY A 85 -0.48 7.55 30.35
CA GLY A 85 0.92 7.78 30.03
C GLY A 85 1.15 9.00 29.16
N ILE A 86 2.41 9.29 28.87
CA ILE A 86 2.83 10.34 27.96
C ILE A 86 3.66 9.76 26.83
N PHE A 87 3.30 10.10 25.60
CA PHE A 87 4.16 9.91 24.43
C PHE A 87 4.98 11.20 24.27
N VAL A 88 6.24 11.12 24.67
CA VAL A 88 7.22 12.21 24.61
C VAL A 88 7.77 12.34 23.19
N ASN A 89 7.90 13.58 22.69
CA ASN A 89 8.37 13.82 21.32
C ASN A 89 9.77 13.25 21.05
N TYR A 90 10.02 12.84 19.81
CA TYR A 90 11.18 12.02 19.43
C TYR A 90 12.51 12.77 19.32
N SER A 91 12.53 14.12 19.38
CA SER A 91 13.74 14.95 19.26
C SER A 91 14.52 15.10 20.59
N TRP A 92 14.59 14.02 21.39
CA TRP A 92 15.23 13.98 22.70
C TRP A 92 16.75 13.75 22.63
N LYS A 93 17.46 14.13 23.71
CA LYS A 93 18.92 13.97 23.86
C LYS A 93 19.22 12.79 24.80
N GLU A 94 20.42 12.19 24.75
CA GLU A 94 20.74 10.96 25.53
C GLU A 94 20.43 11.06 27.04
N SER A 95 20.52 12.25 27.64
CA SER A 95 20.20 12.45 29.06
C SER A 95 18.70 12.55 29.38
N TYR A 96 17.85 12.86 28.39
CA TYR A 96 16.43 13.16 28.58
C TYR A 96 15.60 11.94 29.03
N PRO A 97 15.78 10.71 28.49
CA PRO A 97 15.13 9.51 29.02
C PRO A 97 15.32 9.34 30.55
N ARG A 98 16.55 9.54 31.04
CA ARG A 98 16.88 9.46 32.47
C ARG A 98 16.25 10.61 33.29
N SER A 99 16.19 11.82 32.72
CA SER A 99 15.46 12.94 33.33
C SER A 99 13.97 12.63 33.47
N SER A 100 13.32 12.18 32.39
CA SER A 100 11.91 11.79 32.40
C SER A 100 11.61 10.69 33.41
N ALA A 101 12.48 9.67 33.51
CA ALA A 101 12.36 8.60 34.50
C ALA A 101 12.40 9.14 35.95
N ALA A 102 13.27 10.12 36.23
CA ALA A 102 13.37 10.74 37.55
C ALA A 102 12.15 11.61 37.89
N VAL A 103 11.52 12.27 36.90
CA VAL A 103 10.30 13.06 37.09
C VAL A 103 9.04 12.17 37.21
N ALA A 104 9.02 11.03 36.51
CA ALA A 104 7.92 10.06 36.55
C ALA A 104 7.92 9.19 37.82
N GLY A 105 9.10 8.94 38.40
CA GLY A 105 9.27 8.05 39.55
C GLY A 105 8.83 6.63 39.23
N ASP A 106 7.89 6.09 40.00
CA ASP A 106 7.34 4.74 39.79
C ASP A 106 6.62 4.58 38.43
N ARG A 107 6.13 5.69 37.84
CA ARG A 107 5.44 5.70 36.53
C ARG A 107 6.37 5.83 35.31
N LYS A 108 7.68 5.63 35.47
CA LYS A 108 8.66 5.77 34.37
C LYS A 108 8.41 4.90 33.13
N PHE A 109 7.67 3.79 33.26
CA PHE A 109 7.26 2.95 32.14
C PHE A 109 6.03 3.49 31.39
N ASP A 110 5.31 4.43 31.99
CA ASP A 110 4.20 5.15 31.36
C ASP A 110 4.72 6.35 30.52
N VAL A 111 6.03 6.62 30.58
CA VAL A 111 6.73 7.55 29.69
C VAL A 111 7.22 6.78 28.48
N TYR A 112 6.59 7.03 27.34
CA TYR A 112 6.97 6.48 26.04
C TYR A 112 7.80 7.52 25.28
N MET A 113 9.13 7.38 25.31
CA MET A 113 10.01 8.25 24.54
C MET A 113 9.90 7.90 23.04
N GLY A 114 9.55 8.88 22.21
CA GLY A 114 9.33 8.68 20.78
C GLY A 114 10.58 8.25 20.01
N ILE A 115 10.41 7.41 19.00
CA ILE A 115 11.45 7.11 18.01
C ILE A 115 10.82 7.18 16.61
N ASP A 116 11.23 8.14 15.79
CA ASP A 116 10.77 8.20 14.40
C ASP A 116 11.58 7.25 13.51
N VAL A 117 10.94 6.19 12.99
CA VAL A 117 11.62 5.25 12.09
C VAL A 117 12.01 5.89 10.75
N PHE A 118 11.47 7.07 10.37
CA PHE A 118 11.98 7.81 9.21
C PHE A 118 13.30 8.55 9.46
N GLY A 119 13.68 8.78 10.72
CA GLY A 119 14.93 9.46 11.09
C GLY A 119 14.84 10.99 11.18
N ARG A 120 13.64 11.57 11.20
CA ARG A 120 13.41 13.03 11.25
C ARG A 120 13.71 13.55 12.67
N GLY A 121 14.93 14.01 12.91
CA GLY A 121 15.35 14.61 14.19
C GLY A 121 15.48 13.65 15.38
N THR A 122 15.03 12.40 15.24
CA THR A 122 15.07 11.42 16.34
C THR A 122 16.49 11.05 16.78
N TYR A 123 16.65 10.76 18.06
CA TYR A 123 17.86 10.15 18.57
C TYR A 123 18.19 8.84 17.83
N GLY A 124 19.47 8.57 17.56
CA GLY A 124 19.90 7.39 16.80
C GLY A 124 19.58 7.43 15.30
N GLY A 125 18.87 8.43 14.78
CA GLY A 125 18.66 8.63 13.33
C GLY A 125 17.62 7.71 12.66
N GLY A 126 16.82 6.97 13.44
CA GLY A 126 15.72 6.13 12.92
C GLY A 126 16.19 5.02 11.99
N LYS A 127 15.34 4.59 11.05
CA LYS A 127 15.62 3.53 10.05
C LYS A 127 16.03 2.26 10.77
N TRP A 128 17.13 1.58 10.43
CA TRP A 128 17.73 0.52 11.27
C TRP A 128 18.10 0.97 12.67
N THR A 129 18.80 2.11 12.71
CA THR A 129 19.40 2.69 13.91
C THR A 129 18.35 3.27 14.87
N THR A 130 17.07 3.07 14.59
CA THR A 130 15.98 2.89 15.57
C THR A 130 16.44 1.98 16.73
N ASN A 131 17.22 0.92 16.46
CA ASN A 131 17.78 0.08 17.52
C ASN A 131 18.70 0.87 18.47
N VAL A 132 19.42 1.89 18.00
CA VAL A 132 20.34 2.70 18.81
C VAL A 132 19.57 3.59 19.80
N ALA A 133 18.37 4.04 19.41
CA ALA A 133 17.45 4.69 20.34
C ALA A 133 16.87 3.70 21.35
N LEU A 134 16.38 2.54 20.88
CA LEU A 134 15.89 1.46 21.74
C LEU A 134 16.94 1.01 22.78
N ASP A 135 18.22 0.91 22.40
CA ASP A 135 19.32 0.56 23.28
C ASP A 135 19.55 1.60 24.40
N VAL A 136 19.32 2.90 24.13
CA VAL A 136 19.41 3.97 25.14
C VAL A 136 18.16 4.01 26.04
N LEU A 137 16.96 3.90 25.48
CA LEU A 137 15.72 3.88 26.29
C LEU A 137 15.69 2.69 27.24
N LYS A 138 16.14 1.52 26.77
CA LYS A 138 16.26 0.29 27.57
C LYS A 138 17.36 0.36 28.64
N LYS A 139 18.40 1.17 28.42
CA LYS A 139 19.48 1.44 29.38
C LYS A 139 19.02 2.37 30.52
N ASP A 140 18.15 3.33 30.23
CA ASP A 140 17.61 4.28 31.21
C ASP A 140 16.22 3.91 31.78
N ASP A 141 15.73 2.70 31.44
CA ASP A 141 14.59 2.01 32.05
C ASP A 141 13.24 2.76 31.92
N VAL A 142 12.96 3.22 30.69
CA VAL A 142 11.71 3.87 30.23
C VAL A 142 11.13 3.15 29.00
N SER A 143 9.88 3.46 28.63
CA SER A 143 9.23 2.89 27.44
C SER A 143 9.58 3.63 26.15
N ALA A 144 9.31 2.99 25.00
CA ALA A 144 9.56 3.50 23.66
C ALA A 144 8.27 3.58 22.84
N ALA A 145 8.06 4.70 22.11
CA ALA A 145 7.00 4.84 21.12
C ALA A 145 7.59 4.84 19.70
N ILE A 146 7.54 3.69 19.02
CA ILE A 146 8.05 3.53 17.65
C ILE A 146 7.04 4.15 16.67
N PHE A 147 7.36 5.35 16.17
CA PHE A 147 6.55 6.11 15.23
C PHE A 147 6.90 5.76 13.77
N ALA A 148 5.88 5.70 12.92
CA ALA A 148 5.99 5.42 11.48
C ALA A 148 6.83 4.18 11.07
N PRO A 149 6.70 3.00 11.72
CA PRO A 149 7.39 1.76 11.29
C PRO A 149 6.93 1.26 9.90
N GLY A 150 5.86 1.85 9.34
CA GLY A 150 5.51 1.79 7.92
C GLY A 150 6.68 2.13 6.98
N TRP A 151 7.73 2.79 7.49
CA TRP A 151 9.03 2.91 6.84
C TRP A 151 9.46 1.63 6.09
N VAL A 152 9.37 0.42 6.66
CA VAL A 152 9.85 -0.79 5.96
C VAL A 152 8.95 -1.21 4.79
N TYR A 153 7.66 -0.86 4.80
CA TYR A 153 6.72 -1.13 3.69
C TYR A 153 6.65 0.01 2.67
N GLU A 154 6.69 1.26 3.10
CA GLU A 154 6.56 2.41 2.22
C GLU A 154 7.91 2.95 1.73
N THR A 155 8.98 2.71 2.49
CA THR A 155 10.36 2.71 1.99
C THR A 155 10.83 1.30 1.67
N LYS A 156 9.95 0.31 1.92
CA LYS A 156 9.63 -0.72 0.92
C LYS A 156 10.97 -1.46 0.67
N GLN A 157 11.63 -1.91 1.74
CA GLN A 157 13.10 -2.07 1.76
C GLN A 157 13.58 -3.34 0.99
N PRO A 158 14.90 -3.58 0.78
CA PRO A 158 15.40 -4.71 -0.01
C PRO A 158 15.26 -6.04 0.73
N PRO A 159 15.38 -7.20 0.05
CA PRO A 159 15.24 -7.40 -1.39
C PRO A 159 13.81 -7.12 -1.86
N ASP A 160 12.89 -7.65 -1.09
CA ASP A 160 11.45 -7.57 -1.18
C ASP A 160 10.92 -7.18 0.21
N PHE A 161 9.69 -6.70 0.28
CA PHE A 161 9.10 -6.25 1.54
C PHE A 161 9.11 -7.30 2.66
N GLN A 162 8.80 -8.56 2.37
CA GLN A 162 8.72 -9.61 3.40
C GLN A 162 10.09 -9.85 4.03
N THR A 163 11.12 -9.99 3.20
CA THR A 163 12.48 -10.21 3.67
C THR A 163 13.05 -8.96 4.37
N ALA A 164 12.71 -7.77 3.88
CA ALA A 164 13.07 -6.48 4.50
C ALA A 164 12.47 -6.28 5.88
N GLN A 165 11.16 -6.55 6.01
CA GLN A 165 10.43 -6.51 7.27
C GLN A 165 11.05 -7.46 8.28
N ASN A 166 11.36 -8.69 7.86
CA ASN A 166 11.98 -9.70 8.72
C ASN A 166 13.35 -9.24 9.26
N HIS A 167 14.19 -8.61 8.42
CA HIS A 167 15.45 -8.06 8.91
C HIS A 167 15.24 -6.86 9.86
N TRP A 168 14.40 -5.89 9.50
CA TRP A 168 14.20 -4.69 10.34
C TRP A 168 13.69 -5.05 11.74
N TRP A 169 12.68 -5.92 11.82
CA TRP A 169 12.20 -6.41 13.12
C TRP A 169 13.23 -7.27 13.85
N SER A 170 14.16 -7.94 13.16
CA SER A 170 15.29 -8.63 13.82
C SER A 170 16.29 -7.67 14.48
N LEU A 171 16.45 -6.43 13.99
CA LEU A 171 17.26 -5.40 14.67
C LEU A 171 16.56 -4.87 15.92
N VAL A 172 15.25 -4.59 15.81
CA VAL A 172 14.40 -4.20 16.95
C VAL A 172 14.41 -5.29 18.01
N GLU A 173 14.28 -6.56 17.63
CA GLU A 173 14.34 -7.70 18.57
C GLU A 173 15.74 -7.86 19.18
N LYS A 174 16.82 -7.70 18.40
CA LYS A 174 18.20 -7.79 18.90
C LYS A 174 18.51 -6.75 19.98
N SER A 175 17.92 -5.56 19.88
CA SER A 175 18.01 -4.50 20.89
C SER A 175 17.01 -4.70 22.03
N TRP A 176 15.72 -4.64 21.73
CA TRP A 176 14.65 -4.59 22.73
C TRP A 176 14.31 -5.97 23.31
N GLY A 177 14.40 -7.02 22.50
CA GLY A 177 13.99 -8.39 22.82
C GLY A 177 12.57 -8.72 22.34
N ALA A 178 12.29 -10.00 22.11
CA ALA A 178 10.94 -10.47 21.82
C ALA A 178 10.00 -10.23 23.01
N VAL A 179 8.94 -9.44 22.80
CA VAL A 179 7.98 -9.02 23.85
C VAL A 179 6.79 -9.95 24.05
N LYS A 180 6.55 -10.88 23.12
CA LYS A 180 5.47 -11.88 23.15
C LYS A 180 6.00 -13.23 22.69
N PHE A 181 5.47 -14.32 23.25
CA PHE A 181 5.88 -15.68 22.95
C PHE A 181 4.66 -16.54 22.66
N TYR A 182 4.76 -17.40 21.65
CA TYR A 182 3.65 -18.23 21.20
C TYR A 182 4.13 -19.66 20.91
N PRO A 183 3.43 -20.71 21.39
CA PRO A 183 2.26 -20.66 22.26
C PRO A 183 2.58 -20.21 23.70
N GLU A 184 1.73 -19.31 24.24
CA GLU A 184 1.60 -19.03 25.68
C GLU A 184 0.36 -19.74 26.28
N SER A 185 -0.63 -20.07 25.45
CA SER A 185 -1.89 -20.75 25.82
C SER A 185 -2.33 -21.76 24.74
N LEU A 186 -3.46 -22.44 24.97
CA LEU A 186 -4.07 -23.42 24.06
C LEU A 186 -5.57 -23.13 23.90
N PRO A 187 -6.18 -23.38 22.72
CA PRO A 187 -5.59 -23.95 21.50
C PRO A 187 -4.65 -22.96 20.79
N PHE A 188 -3.64 -23.49 20.10
CA PHE A 188 -2.75 -22.72 19.24
C PHE A 188 -2.83 -23.24 17.79
N TYR A 189 -3.01 -22.33 16.84
CA TYR A 189 -3.17 -22.64 15.41
C TYR A 189 -2.44 -21.59 14.58
N SER A 190 -1.74 -22.01 13.53
CA SER A 190 -1.35 -21.12 12.44
C SER A 190 -1.30 -21.87 11.12
N ASN A 191 -1.86 -21.23 10.08
CA ASN A 191 -1.61 -21.52 8.66
C ASN A 191 -0.69 -20.47 8.02
N PHE A 192 -0.08 -19.59 8.82
CA PHE A 192 0.87 -18.57 8.39
C PHE A 192 0.28 -17.48 7.47
N ASP A 193 -1.05 -17.43 7.26
CA ASP A 193 -1.74 -16.32 6.57
C ASP A 193 -1.30 -14.98 7.15
N GLN A 194 -0.86 -14.04 6.31
CA GLN A 194 -0.64 -12.63 6.68
C GLN A 194 -1.86 -11.76 6.40
N GLY A 195 -3.04 -12.38 6.27
CA GLY A 195 -4.24 -11.68 5.84
C GLY A 195 -4.19 -11.26 4.37
N HIS A 196 -3.39 -11.95 3.54
CA HIS A 196 -3.47 -11.91 2.10
C HIS A 196 -2.95 -13.22 1.51
N GLY A 197 -3.20 -13.44 0.22
CA GLY A 197 -2.65 -14.56 -0.52
C GLY A 197 -3.08 -14.54 -1.98
N TYR A 198 -2.40 -15.31 -2.83
CA TYR A 198 -2.75 -15.41 -4.25
C TYR A 198 -3.88 -16.41 -4.52
N HIS A 199 -4.18 -17.28 -3.55
CA HIS A 199 -5.25 -18.26 -3.59
C HIS A 199 -5.87 -18.44 -2.19
N ILE A 200 -7.02 -19.12 -2.11
CA ILE A 200 -7.61 -19.63 -0.87
C ILE A 200 -7.76 -21.15 -0.99
N SER A 201 -7.13 -21.89 -0.07
CA SER A 201 -7.27 -23.33 0.10
C SER A 201 -8.06 -23.69 1.36
N VAL A 202 -8.65 -24.90 1.36
CA VAL A 202 -9.28 -25.55 2.52
C VAL A 202 -8.92 -27.04 2.49
N GLU A 203 -8.30 -27.53 3.57
CA GLU A 203 -7.78 -28.91 3.70
C GLU A 203 -6.81 -29.35 2.56
N GLY A 204 -6.07 -28.40 2.01
CA GLY A 204 -5.15 -28.56 0.88
C GLY A 204 -5.79 -28.43 -0.50
N GLY A 205 -7.12 -28.35 -0.58
CA GLY A 205 -7.84 -28.11 -1.83
C GLY A 205 -8.06 -26.63 -2.07
N GLN A 206 -7.55 -26.10 -3.18
CA GLN A 206 -7.81 -24.73 -3.62
C GLN A 206 -9.31 -24.53 -3.87
N VAL A 207 -9.93 -23.63 -3.10
CA VAL A 207 -11.36 -23.25 -3.23
C VAL A 207 -11.52 -21.92 -3.97
N SER A 208 -10.46 -21.12 -4.09
CA SER A 208 -10.37 -20.00 -5.02
C SER A 208 -8.92 -19.76 -5.45
N ASP A 209 -8.79 -19.40 -6.72
CA ASP A 209 -7.63 -18.89 -7.45
C ASP A 209 -7.52 -17.35 -7.42
N ALA A 210 -8.52 -16.66 -6.87
CA ALA A 210 -8.51 -15.20 -6.83
C ALA A 210 -7.61 -14.68 -5.69
N PRO A 211 -6.68 -13.75 -5.96
CA PRO A 211 -5.92 -13.10 -4.91
C PRO A 211 -6.84 -12.27 -4.02
N TRP A 212 -6.53 -12.26 -2.73
CA TRP A 212 -7.36 -11.67 -1.68
C TRP A 212 -6.50 -10.94 -0.67
N ASN A 213 -7.07 -9.94 0.01
CA ASN A 213 -6.50 -9.40 1.24
C ASN A 213 -7.60 -8.99 2.24
N ASN A 214 -7.35 -9.33 3.49
CA ASN A 214 -8.16 -9.13 4.68
C ASN A 214 -7.25 -9.34 5.91
N ILE A 215 -6.76 -8.27 6.54
CA ILE A 215 -5.84 -8.39 7.69
C ILE A 215 -6.48 -9.12 8.89
N SER A 216 -7.82 -9.12 9.03
CA SER A 216 -8.52 -9.90 10.06
C SER A 216 -8.43 -11.43 9.87
N SER A 217 -7.87 -11.89 8.74
CA SER A 217 -7.50 -13.29 8.52
C SER A 217 -6.01 -13.60 8.78
N GLN A 218 -5.21 -12.65 9.27
CA GLN A 218 -3.84 -12.93 9.69
C GLN A 218 -3.81 -13.89 10.88
N CYS A 219 -2.93 -14.89 10.82
CA CYS A 219 -2.68 -15.85 11.90
C CYS A 219 -1.30 -15.63 12.55
N PHE A 220 -1.02 -16.33 13.66
CA PHE A 220 0.25 -16.22 14.38
C PHE A 220 1.46 -16.45 13.46
N GLN A 221 2.26 -15.41 13.27
CA GLN A 221 3.40 -15.44 12.36
C GLN A 221 4.58 -16.22 12.96
N PRO A 222 5.33 -16.97 12.14
CA PRO A 222 6.44 -17.77 12.62
C PRO A 222 7.65 -16.90 12.94
N PHE A 223 8.38 -17.30 13.98
CA PHE A 223 9.71 -16.78 14.26
C PHE A 223 10.71 -17.43 13.30
N LEU A 224 10.90 -16.84 12.11
CA LEU A 224 11.93 -17.28 11.17
C LEU A 224 13.20 -16.47 11.39
N LYS A 225 14.31 -17.15 11.71
CA LYS A 225 15.59 -16.47 11.92
C LYS A 225 16.10 -15.91 10.59
N PHE A 226 16.13 -14.59 10.49
CA PHE A 226 16.74 -13.90 9.36
C PHE A 226 18.25 -14.21 9.22
N SER A 227 18.70 -14.48 7.99
CA SER A 227 20.10 -14.78 7.64
C SER A 227 20.50 -14.06 6.35
N GLY A 228 21.24 -12.94 6.47
CA GLY A 228 21.46 -11.97 5.39
C GLY A 228 22.21 -12.44 4.13
N ASN A 229 22.80 -13.65 4.15
CA ASN A 229 23.26 -14.32 2.95
C ASN A 229 22.92 -15.82 3.07
N PRO A 230 21.95 -16.35 2.28
CA PRO A 230 21.85 -17.79 2.08
C PRO A 230 23.05 -18.27 1.24
N SER A 231 23.60 -19.43 1.57
CA SER A 231 24.50 -20.15 0.66
C SER A 231 23.68 -21.00 -0.31
N PRO A 232 24.09 -21.17 -1.58
CA PRO A 232 23.52 -22.19 -2.46
C PRO A 232 23.53 -23.60 -1.84
N ASP A 233 24.45 -23.85 -0.90
CA ASP A 233 24.62 -25.10 -0.14
C ASP A 233 23.74 -25.17 1.13
N THR A 234 22.71 -24.32 1.27
CA THR A 234 21.84 -24.26 2.47
C THR A 234 20.36 -24.16 2.13
N ILE A 235 19.49 -24.57 3.07
CA ILE A 235 18.04 -24.46 2.95
C ILE A 235 17.57 -23.08 3.40
N GLU A 236 16.87 -22.39 2.51
CA GLU A 236 16.10 -21.18 2.75
C GLU A 236 14.73 -21.53 3.34
N VAL A 237 14.25 -20.70 4.27
CA VAL A 237 12.96 -20.87 4.94
C VAL A 237 12.25 -19.53 5.07
N PHE A 238 11.06 -19.43 4.48
CA PHE A 238 10.27 -18.19 4.42
C PHE A 238 8.76 -18.49 4.46
N VAL A 239 7.96 -17.50 4.86
CA VAL A 239 6.51 -17.55 4.67
C VAL A 239 6.22 -17.31 3.19
N ASP A 240 5.40 -18.17 2.60
CA ASP A 240 5.11 -18.18 1.17
C ASP A 240 3.59 -18.10 0.94
N PHE A 241 3.21 -17.37 -0.11
CA PHE A 241 1.82 -17.14 -0.53
C PHE A 241 1.54 -17.62 -1.96
N LYS A 242 2.59 -18.03 -2.68
CA LYS A 242 2.57 -18.52 -4.07
C LYS A 242 2.56 -20.05 -4.10
N GLU A 243 3.35 -20.69 -3.24
CA GLU A 243 3.25 -22.15 -3.05
C GLU A 243 1.91 -22.56 -2.45
N SER A 244 1.51 -23.81 -2.72
CA SER A 244 0.20 -24.31 -2.31
C SER A 244 0.06 -24.33 -0.79
N SER A 245 -0.97 -23.68 -0.26
CA SER A 245 -1.35 -23.68 1.16
C SER A 245 -2.25 -24.86 1.56
N TYR A 246 -2.25 -25.25 2.84
CA TYR A 246 -3.22 -26.23 3.36
C TYR A 246 -4.55 -25.59 3.78
N SER A 247 -4.53 -24.35 4.26
CA SER A 247 -5.73 -23.56 4.52
C SER A 247 -5.38 -22.08 4.40
N GLY A 248 -6.27 -21.25 3.85
CA GLY A 248 -5.96 -19.85 3.59
C GLY A 248 -5.09 -19.68 2.34
N GLY A 249 -4.19 -18.71 2.33
CA GLY A 249 -3.23 -18.46 1.24
C GLY A 249 -1.76 -18.63 1.65
N GLY A 250 -1.45 -18.61 2.95
CA GLY A 250 -0.08 -18.77 3.47
C GLY A 250 0.38 -20.21 3.66
N ASN A 251 1.70 -20.38 3.69
CA ASN A 251 2.42 -21.58 4.13
C ASN A 251 3.85 -21.19 4.61
N ILE A 252 4.67 -22.15 5.04
CA ILE A 252 6.14 -21.99 5.12
C ILE A 252 6.82 -22.92 4.10
N THR A 253 7.57 -22.35 3.17
CA THR A 253 8.37 -23.07 2.17
C THR A 253 9.78 -23.33 2.72
N PHE A 254 10.32 -24.52 2.44
CA PHE A 254 11.67 -24.97 2.73
C PHE A 254 12.32 -25.41 1.42
N LYS A 255 13.30 -24.66 0.92
CA LYS A 255 13.89 -24.87 -0.41
C LYS A 255 15.40 -24.67 -0.38
N GLY A 256 16.14 -25.48 -1.14
CA GLY A 256 17.58 -25.32 -1.30
C GLY A 256 18.25 -26.62 -1.72
N THR A 257 19.48 -26.82 -1.27
CA THR A 257 20.17 -28.11 -1.39
C THR A 257 20.33 -28.80 -0.04
N LEU A 258 20.34 -30.13 -0.04
CA LEU A 258 20.65 -30.97 1.12
C LEU A 258 21.28 -32.29 0.66
N GLU A 259 22.41 -32.66 1.24
CA GLU A 259 23.06 -33.95 0.99
C GLU A 259 22.29 -35.09 1.67
N GLU A 260 22.36 -36.30 1.10
CA GLU A 260 21.86 -37.51 1.76
C GLU A 260 22.44 -37.68 3.17
N ASN A 261 21.63 -38.17 4.12
CA ASN A 261 22.04 -38.41 5.50
C ASN A 261 22.53 -37.14 6.25
N THR A 262 22.25 -35.94 5.74
CA THR A 262 22.40 -34.66 6.47
C THR A 262 21.05 -34.13 6.94
N ASP A 263 21.07 -33.08 7.76
CA ASP A 263 19.86 -32.41 8.24
C ASP A 263 20.07 -30.91 8.42
N PHE A 264 18.98 -30.17 8.24
CA PHE A 264 18.88 -28.75 8.54
C PHE A 264 17.76 -28.56 9.57
N THR A 265 17.98 -27.69 10.56
CA THR A 265 17.02 -27.40 11.63
C THR A 265 16.90 -25.90 11.82
N THR A 266 15.68 -25.35 11.82
CA THR A 266 15.43 -23.93 12.13
C THR A 266 14.26 -23.75 13.09
N ARG A 267 14.31 -22.69 13.90
CA ARG A 267 13.21 -22.31 14.79
C ARG A 267 12.05 -21.77 13.94
N ILE A 268 10.82 -22.07 14.35
CA ILE A 268 9.59 -21.50 13.78
C ILE A 268 8.69 -20.85 14.82
N PHE A 269 8.80 -21.21 16.11
CA PHE A 269 8.12 -20.52 17.22
C PHE A 269 8.95 -20.59 18.51
N GLN A 270 8.80 -19.58 19.38
CA GLN A 270 9.30 -19.58 20.75
C GLN A 270 8.12 -19.36 21.70
N GLY A 271 7.85 -20.32 22.58
CA GLY A 271 6.70 -20.36 23.47
C GLY A 271 7.05 -20.29 24.95
N LYS A 272 6.00 -20.22 25.78
CA LYS A 272 6.06 -20.30 27.26
C LYS A 272 4.99 -21.25 27.81
N LEU A 273 4.54 -22.20 27.00
CA LEU A 273 3.44 -23.10 27.32
C LEU A 273 3.87 -24.16 28.34
N LEU A 274 3.43 -24.00 29.59
CA LEU A 274 3.61 -24.99 30.65
C LEU A 274 2.68 -26.21 30.43
N LEU A 275 3.25 -27.41 30.38
CA LEU A 275 2.51 -28.65 30.19
C LEU A 275 2.02 -29.23 31.52
N GLY A 276 0.70 -29.43 31.63
CA GLY A 276 0.09 -30.20 32.71
C GLY A 276 0.08 -31.71 32.44
N ALA A 277 -0.68 -32.44 33.27
CA ALA A 277 -0.82 -33.90 33.20
C ALA A 277 -1.76 -34.40 32.07
N VAL A 278 -1.85 -33.66 30.96
CA VAL A 278 -2.68 -33.99 29.79
C VAL A 278 -1.77 -33.99 28.55
N PRO A 279 -1.80 -35.03 27.71
CA PRO A 279 -0.93 -35.10 26.53
C PRO A 279 -1.16 -33.94 25.56
N LEU A 280 -0.06 -33.36 25.09
CA LEU A 280 -0.04 -32.35 24.04
C LEU A 280 -0.28 -33.03 22.69
N HIS A 281 -1.37 -32.67 22.02
CA HIS A 281 -1.67 -33.12 20.66
C HIS A 281 -1.15 -32.09 19.65
N ILE A 282 -0.34 -32.55 18.69
CA ILE A 282 0.27 -31.73 17.65
C ILE A 282 -0.14 -32.29 16.29
N THR A 283 -0.72 -31.43 15.46
CA THR A 283 -1.09 -31.73 14.07
C THR A 283 -0.39 -30.74 13.15
N HIS A 284 0.14 -31.22 12.03
CA HIS A 284 0.68 -30.37 10.97
C HIS A 284 0.40 -30.97 9.58
N SER A 285 0.47 -30.17 8.53
CA SER A 285 0.35 -30.65 7.15
C SER A 285 1.60 -30.35 6.35
N VAL A 286 2.14 -31.37 5.69
CA VAL A 286 3.34 -31.30 4.87
C VAL A 286 3.02 -31.70 3.43
N LYS A 287 3.61 -30.99 2.47
CA LYS A 287 3.75 -31.38 1.05
C LYS A 287 5.26 -31.43 0.77
N SER A 288 5.75 -32.44 0.04
CA SER A 288 7.19 -32.60 -0.24
C SER A 288 7.42 -33.21 -1.62
N GLU A 289 8.59 -32.97 -2.19
CA GLU A 289 8.99 -33.44 -3.52
C GLU A 289 10.26 -34.31 -3.47
N GLY A 290 10.33 -35.28 -4.39
CA GLY A 290 11.42 -36.26 -4.42
C GLY A 290 11.49 -37.09 -3.13
N ASP A 291 12.68 -37.17 -2.54
CA ASP A 291 12.97 -37.80 -1.24
C ASP A 291 13.08 -36.78 -0.08
N SER A 292 12.67 -35.52 -0.32
CA SER A 292 12.64 -34.47 0.72
C SER A 292 11.68 -34.83 1.85
N LEU A 293 12.16 -34.86 3.09
CA LEU A 293 11.32 -35.09 4.27
C LEU A 293 11.40 -33.91 5.24
N LEU A 294 10.24 -33.54 5.81
CA LEU A 294 10.09 -32.49 6.80
C LEU A 294 9.46 -33.05 8.07
N GLY A 295 9.98 -32.63 9.23
CA GLY A 295 9.47 -32.96 10.55
C GLY A 295 9.50 -31.75 11.49
N LEU A 296 9.03 -31.92 12.71
CA LEU A 296 9.05 -30.88 13.75
C LEU A 296 9.89 -31.32 14.95
N ALA A 297 10.81 -30.48 15.41
CA ALA A 297 11.53 -30.68 16.66
C ALA A 297 11.03 -29.73 17.75
N LEU A 298 10.88 -30.24 18.96
CA LEU A 298 10.25 -29.54 20.07
C LEU A 298 11.21 -29.52 21.25
N GLN A 299 11.54 -28.32 21.73
CA GLN A 299 12.41 -28.14 22.89
C GLN A 299 11.59 -27.84 24.14
N PHE A 300 11.92 -28.55 25.21
CA PHE A 300 11.29 -28.39 26.51
C PHE A 300 12.35 -28.12 27.59
N SER A 301 11.95 -27.38 28.61
CA SER A 301 12.72 -27.18 29.85
C SER A 301 11.95 -27.73 31.05
N SER A 302 12.64 -28.44 31.95
CA SER A 302 12.08 -28.82 33.26
C SER A 302 12.14 -27.63 34.23
N THR A 303 11.44 -27.72 35.36
CA THR A 303 11.57 -26.75 36.46
C THR A 303 12.97 -26.70 37.10
N ALA A 304 13.84 -27.67 36.78
CA ALA A 304 15.26 -27.70 37.15
C ALA A 304 16.19 -27.16 36.04
N ASN A 305 15.63 -26.51 35.00
CA ASN A 305 16.33 -26.04 33.79
C ASN A 305 16.99 -27.14 32.94
N GLU A 306 16.65 -28.42 33.14
CA GLU A 306 17.11 -29.50 32.28
C GLU A 306 16.43 -29.37 30.91
N ARG A 307 17.22 -29.39 29.83
CA ARG A 307 16.73 -29.28 28.45
C ARG A 307 16.58 -30.66 27.83
N THR A 308 15.47 -30.89 27.15
CA THR A 308 15.17 -32.13 26.44
C THR A 308 14.49 -31.83 25.11
N SER A 309 14.77 -32.63 24.08
CA SER A 309 14.30 -32.40 22.72
C SER A 309 13.56 -33.62 22.16
N VAL A 310 12.41 -33.37 21.51
CA VAL A 310 11.57 -34.41 20.90
C VAL A 310 11.42 -34.14 19.41
N LEU A 311 11.84 -35.07 18.57
CA LEU A 311 11.68 -35.01 17.11
C LEU A 311 10.41 -35.77 16.68
N LEU A 312 9.60 -35.14 15.83
CA LEU A 312 8.46 -35.69 15.13
C LEU A 312 8.85 -35.91 13.66
N ALA A 313 9.21 -37.14 13.27
CA ALA A 313 9.78 -37.47 11.96
C ALA A 313 9.41 -38.89 11.50
N SER A 314 9.38 -39.16 10.19
CA SER A 314 9.03 -40.47 9.62
C SER A 314 10.17 -41.50 9.78
N TRP A 315 10.01 -42.70 9.22
CA TRP A 315 10.98 -43.79 9.40
C TRP A 315 12.24 -43.60 8.53
N GLY A 316 13.40 -44.02 9.05
CA GLY A 316 14.73 -43.81 8.46
C GLY A 316 15.73 -43.09 9.38
N THR A 317 15.31 -42.73 10.59
CA THR A 317 15.93 -41.72 11.46
C THR A 317 17.16 -42.17 12.28
N ASN A 318 17.90 -43.18 11.83
CA ASN A 318 19.10 -43.67 12.54
C ASN A 318 20.17 -42.57 12.73
N GLN A 319 20.30 -41.64 11.79
CA GLN A 319 21.18 -40.46 11.88
C GLN A 319 20.85 -39.55 13.08
N PHE A 320 19.60 -39.55 13.56
CA PHE A 320 19.10 -38.62 14.58
C PHE A 320 19.18 -39.13 16.02
N SER A 321 19.49 -40.42 16.23
CA SER A 321 19.46 -41.07 17.55
C SER A 321 20.52 -40.54 18.54
N ARG A 322 21.42 -39.65 18.08
CA ARG A 322 22.39 -38.92 18.92
C ARG A 322 22.09 -37.42 19.08
N LYS A 323 21.09 -36.89 18.35
CA LYS A 323 20.77 -35.45 18.27
C LYS A 323 19.53 -35.05 19.10
N PHE A 324 18.59 -35.99 19.29
CA PHE A 324 17.33 -35.74 20.00
C PHE A 324 17.11 -36.72 21.15
N SER A 325 16.58 -36.23 22.28
CA SER A 325 16.31 -37.03 23.49
C SER A 325 15.24 -38.09 23.26
N LYS A 326 14.31 -37.83 22.33
CA LYS A 326 13.27 -38.78 21.89
C LYS A 326 12.91 -38.53 20.43
N ILE A 327 12.64 -39.60 19.69
CA ILE A 327 12.08 -39.54 18.33
C ILE A 327 10.70 -40.22 18.37
N ILE A 328 9.70 -39.61 17.74
CA ILE A 328 8.33 -40.12 17.64
C ILE A 328 7.96 -40.12 16.15
N ALA A 329 7.51 -41.27 15.66
CA ALA A 329 6.95 -41.38 14.32
C ALA A 329 5.51 -40.82 14.29
N PRO A 330 5.21 -39.76 13.52
CA PRO A 330 3.85 -39.24 13.43
C PRO A 330 2.90 -40.23 12.74
N CYS A 331 1.64 -40.21 13.16
CA CYS A 331 0.58 -40.96 12.49
C CYS A 331 0.01 -40.12 11.34
N GLN A 332 0.01 -40.65 10.12
CA GLN A 332 -0.60 -39.97 8.97
C GLN A 332 -2.13 -40.12 9.01
N VAL A 333 -2.84 -38.99 9.04
CA VAL A 333 -4.30 -38.94 9.20
C VAL A 333 -4.99 -38.77 7.85
N ASN A 334 -5.53 -39.87 7.31
CA ASN A 334 -6.30 -39.89 6.06
C ASN A 334 -7.69 -39.27 6.23
N LYS A 335 -7.78 -37.94 6.21
CA LYS A 335 -9.05 -37.21 6.13
C LYS A 335 -9.72 -37.40 4.75
N PRO A 336 -11.05 -37.64 4.66
CA PRO A 336 -11.74 -37.90 3.38
C PRO A 336 -11.76 -36.74 2.36
N ARG A 337 -11.31 -35.54 2.75
CA ARG A 337 -11.36 -34.30 1.94
C ARG A 337 -9.99 -33.71 1.63
N THR A 338 -8.91 -34.24 2.20
CA THR A 338 -7.58 -33.67 1.96
C THR A 338 -7.12 -33.91 0.53
N ALA A 339 -6.58 -32.86 -0.10
CA ALA A 339 -6.18 -32.89 -1.51
C ALA A 339 -4.93 -33.78 -1.74
N PRO A 340 -4.75 -34.30 -2.97
CA PRO A 340 -3.53 -35.02 -3.34
C PRO A 340 -2.25 -34.21 -3.07
N GLY A 341 -1.18 -34.89 -2.66
CA GLY A 341 0.12 -34.28 -2.34
C GLY A 341 0.30 -33.87 -0.87
N TRP A 342 -0.77 -33.75 -0.08
CA TRP A 342 -0.68 -33.39 1.34
C TRP A 342 -0.69 -34.59 2.29
N ALA A 343 0.30 -34.66 3.18
CA ALA A 343 0.31 -35.53 4.34
C ALA A 343 -0.05 -34.74 5.60
N VAL A 344 -1.15 -35.12 6.27
CA VAL A 344 -1.49 -34.59 7.61
C VAL A 344 -0.89 -35.52 8.66
N LEU A 345 -0.01 -34.99 9.50
CA LEU A 345 0.79 -35.73 10.48
C LEU A 345 0.36 -35.34 11.89
N GLU A 346 -0.14 -36.32 12.67
CA GLU A 346 -0.52 -36.16 14.07
C GLU A 346 0.50 -36.81 15.00
N SER A 347 0.76 -36.21 16.15
CA SER A 347 1.59 -36.76 17.23
C SER A 347 1.03 -36.38 18.60
N SER A 348 1.39 -37.15 19.62
CA SER A 348 1.01 -36.88 21.02
C SER A 348 2.22 -37.01 21.94
N ILE A 349 2.38 -36.05 22.85
CA ILE A 349 3.54 -35.92 23.74
C ILE A 349 3.05 -35.74 25.18
N GLU A 350 3.50 -36.63 26.07
CA GLU A 350 3.23 -36.53 27.51
C GLU A 350 4.52 -36.15 28.24
N MET A 351 4.60 -34.89 28.70
CA MET A 351 5.77 -34.30 29.37
C MET A 351 5.30 -33.33 30.48
N ASN A 352 4.52 -33.84 31.42
CA ASN A 352 3.97 -33.08 32.55
C ASN A 352 5.07 -32.38 33.37
N GLY A 353 4.86 -31.10 33.70
CA GLY A 353 5.81 -30.29 34.48
C GLY A 353 6.97 -29.69 33.67
N TYR A 354 6.98 -29.89 32.35
CA TYR A 354 7.90 -29.22 31.42
C TYR A 354 7.22 -28.02 30.74
N THR A 355 8.00 -27.00 30.40
CA THR A 355 7.55 -25.88 29.54
C THR A 355 8.02 -26.13 28.11
N LEU A 356 7.11 -26.08 27.13
CA LEU A 356 7.45 -26.02 25.71
C LEU A 356 8.03 -24.63 25.41
N THR A 357 9.33 -24.57 25.16
CA THR A 357 10.06 -23.32 24.95
C THR A 357 10.26 -22.98 23.48
N GLU A 358 10.46 -23.99 22.61
CA GLU A 358 10.66 -23.74 21.17
C GLU A 358 10.04 -24.84 20.29
N ILE A 359 9.52 -24.43 19.14
CA ILE A 359 9.14 -25.31 18.03
C ILE A 359 10.09 -25.01 16.86
N HIS A 360 10.65 -26.07 16.28
CA HIS A 360 11.58 -26.05 15.15
C HIS A 360 11.04 -26.93 14.03
N ALA A 361 11.40 -26.61 12.79
CA ALA A 361 11.25 -27.48 11.64
C ALA A 361 12.58 -28.18 11.33
N VAL A 362 12.54 -29.43 10.88
CA VAL A 362 13.70 -30.28 10.58
C VAL A 362 13.57 -30.87 9.18
N CYS A 363 14.49 -30.49 8.30
CA CYS A 363 14.60 -30.96 6.92
C CYS A 363 15.66 -32.05 6.82
N TYR A 364 15.36 -33.17 6.16
CA TYR A 364 16.27 -34.32 6.03
C TYR A 364 16.00 -35.14 4.78
N ARG A 365 17.01 -35.90 4.36
CA ARG A 365 16.96 -36.86 3.23
C ARG A 365 17.52 -38.23 3.66
N PRO A 366 16.81 -39.34 3.40
CA PRO A 366 17.29 -40.69 3.71
C PRO A 366 18.40 -41.13 2.75
N LYS A 367 19.27 -42.04 3.19
CA LYS A 367 20.39 -42.55 2.39
C LYS A 367 19.95 -43.60 1.35
N HIS A 368 20.44 -43.50 0.11
CA HIS A 368 20.07 -44.34 -1.05
C HIS A 368 20.61 -45.80 -1.04
N GLU A 369 20.77 -46.45 0.12
CA GLU A 369 21.31 -47.82 0.19
C GLU A 369 20.32 -48.95 -0.18
N HIS A 370 19.06 -48.65 -0.52
CA HIS A 370 18.03 -49.64 -0.87
C HIS A 370 17.15 -49.29 -2.10
N ALA A 371 17.63 -48.46 -3.02
CA ALA A 371 16.90 -48.16 -4.26
C ALA A 371 16.91 -49.29 -5.31
N GLN A 372 17.82 -50.26 -5.20
CA GLN A 372 17.75 -51.51 -5.97
C GLN A 372 16.66 -52.44 -5.39
N LEU A 373 15.40 -52.28 -5.84
CA LEU A 373 14.38 -53.36 -5.89
C LEU A 373 13.05 -52.90 -6.53
N ARG A 374 13.06 -52.38 -7.77
CA ARG A 374 11.86 -52.31 -8.67
C ARG A 374 12.17 -51.81 -10.10
N LEU A 375 13.03 -52.52 -10.83
CA LEU A 375 12.95 -52.53 -12.29
C LEU A 375 13.10 -53.97 -12.78
N GLU A 376 11.99 -54.57 -13.19
CA GLU A 376 11.98 -55.82 -13.95
C GLU A 376 11.14 -55.63 -15.20
N ASN A 377 11.68 -56.10 -16.33
CA ASN A 377 10.98 -56.41 -17.57
C ASN A 377 10.31 -55.24 -18.31
N ARG A 378 11.12 -54.49 -19.07
CA ARG A 378 10.89 -54.40 -20.52
C ARG A 378 12.22 -54.28 -21.29
N THR A 379 12.32 -55.05 -22.36
CA THR A 379 13.42 -55.03 -23.33
C THR A 379 13.07 -54.05 -24.46
N ASP A 380 13.92 -53.07 -24.71
CA ASP A 380 14.64 -52.91 -25.99
C ASP A 380 15.72 -51.84 -25.84
N GLY A 381 16.71 -51.84 -26.73
CA GLY A 381 18.02 -51.22 -26.48
C GLY A 381 18.15 -49.73 -26.81
N SER A 382 18.58 -48.96 -25.81
CA SER A 382 19.37 -47.72 -25.95
C SER A 382 20.36 -47.61 -24.78
N GLU A 383 21.46 -46.86 -24.95
CA GLU A 383 22.52 -46.77 -23.93
C GLU A 383 22.11 -45.87 -22.75
N ASP A 384 21.74 -46.47 -21.61
CA ASP A 384 21.46 -45.74 -20.37
C ASP A 384 22.76 -45.22 -19.72
N THR A 385 22.89 -43.89 -19.63
CA THR A 385 23.96 -43.25 -18.86
C THR A 385 23.47 -42.97 -17.43
N LEU A 386 24.18 -43.50 -16.43
CA LEU A 386 23.81 -43.33 -15.01
C LEU A 386 23.90 -41.86 -14.56
N VAL A 387 22.75 -41.21 -14.41
CA VAL A 387 22.62 -39.84 -13.85
C VAL A 387 22.57 -39.90 -12.33
N TYR A 388 23.39 -39.08 -11.66
CA TYR A 388 23.35 -38.91 -10.20
C TYR A 388 22.06 -38.20 -9.75
N SER A 389 21.48 -38.61 -8.62
CA SER A 389 20.31 -37.93 -8.02
C SER A 389 20.58 -36.46 -7.71
N PRO A 390 19.64 -35.53 -7.96
CA PRO A 390 19.79 -34.13 -7.60
C PRO A 390 20.00 -33.90 -6.09
N ARG A 391 20.79 -32.88 -5.75
CA ARG A 391 20.99 -32.38 -4.38
C ARG A 391 19.85 -31.51 -3.85
N GLU A 392 18.83 -31.28 -4.67
CA GLU A 392 17.71 -30.40 -4.38
C GLU A 392 16.82 -30.91 -3.24
N TYR A 393 16.30 -29.99 -2.45
CA TYR A 393 15.32 -30.24 -1.39
C TYR A 393 14.15 -29.27 -1.54
N HIS A 394 12.91 -29.79 -1.50
CA HIS A 394 11.70 -28.97 -1.45
C HIS A 394 10.61 -29.59 -0.55
N ALA A 395 10.16 -28.81 0.44
CA ALA A 395 9.03 -29.16 1.29
C ALA A 395 8.26 -27.91 1.75
N VAL A 396 6.97 -28.07 2.02
CA VAL A 396 6.04 -27.00 2.41
C VAL A 396 5.26 -27.41 3.66
N LEU A 397 5.26 -26.54 4.68
CA LEU A 397 4.49 -26.67 5.91
C LEU A 397 3.22 -25.80 5.84
N GLY A 398 2.07 -26.42 5.57
CA GLY A 398 0.81 -25.70 5.29
C GLY A 398 0.00 -25.27 6.51
N HIS A 399 0.21 -25.88 7.69
CA HIS A 399 -0.31 -25.41 8.98
C HIS A 399 0.35 -26.16 10.15
N ILE A 400 0.23 -25.59 11.35
CA ILE A 400 0.45 -26.24 12.64
C ILE A 400 -0.76 -26.02 13.57
N THR A 401 -1.10 -27.03 14.36
CA THR A 401 -2.07 -26.96 15.48
C THR A 401 -1.46 -27.64 16.69
N VAL A 402 -1.59 -27.01 17.87
CA VAL A 402 -1.19 -27.56 19.16
C VAL A 402 -2.37 -27.44 20.12
N ASN A 403 -2.83 -28.55 20.69
CA ASN A 403 -4.04 -28.66 21.51
C ASN A 403 -3.81 -29.53 22.77
N ALA A 404 -4.60 -29.28 23.82
CA ALA A 404 -4.66 -30.12 25.03
C ALA A 404 -5.67 -31.28 24.93
N SER A 405 -6.41 -31.41 23.82
CA SER A 405 -7.36 -32.50 23.61
C SER A 405 -7.38 -32.92 22.14
N LYS A 406 -7.83 -34.17 21.91
CA LYS A 406 -8.10 -34.74 20.59
C LYS A 406 -9.56 -34.59 20.17
N GLU A 407 -10.38 -33.92 20.96
CA GLU A 407 -11.80 -33.72 20.68
C GLU A 407 -11.97 -32.60 19.66
N ASN A 408 -12.59 -32.92 18.52
CA ASN A 408 -12.90 -31.92 17.49
C ASN A 408 -13.92 -30.91 18.04
N THR A 409 -13.70 -29.63 17.77
CA THR A 409 -14.66 -28.55 18.05
C THR A 409 -16.04 -28.92 17.50
N TYR A 410 -17.06 -28.90 18.36
CA TYR A 410 -18.43 -29.20 17.94
C TYR A 410 -18.98 -28.04 17.09
N PHE A 411 -19.08 -28.27 15.78
CA PHE A 411 -19.76 -27.38 14.84
C PHE A 411 -21.27 -27.70 14.84
N PRO A 412 -22.16 -26.77 15.26
CA PRO A 412 -23.60 -27.02 15.27
C PRO A 412 -24.14 -27.26 13.86
N PRO A 413 -25.04 -28.25 13.67
CA PRO A 413 -25.65 -28.52 12.36
C PRO A 413 -26.44 -27.30 11.85
N SER A 414 -26.63 -27.19 10.54
CA SER A 414 -27.33 -26.05 9.91
C SER A 414 -28.72 -25.76 10.48
N SER A 415 -29.42 -26.79 10.99
CA SER A 415 -30.70 -26.67 11.70
C SER A 415 -30.62 -25.80 12.98
N SER A 416 -29.45 -25.65 13.59
CA SER A 416 -29.17 -24.80 14.76
C SER A 416 -29.01 -23.32 14.42
N TRP A 417 -28.96 -22.95 13.14
CA TRP A 417 -28.74 -21.56 12.69
C TRP A 417 -30.01 -20.96 12.09
N LEU A 418 -30.14 -19.64 12.20
CA LEU A 418 -30.98 -18.76 11.40
C LEU A 418 -30.09 -18.11 10.34
N VAL A 419 -30.58 -17.99 9.11
CA VAL A 419 -29.89 -17.31 8.01
C VAL A 419 -30.94 -16.48 7.26
N GLU A 420 -30.69 -15.19 7.12
CA GLU A 420 -31.60 -14.20 6.56
C GLU A 420 -30.92 -13.43 5.41
N GLY A 421 -31.73 -12.82 4.56
CA GLY A 421 -31.27 -12.12 3.36
C GLY A 421 -31.88 -10.74 3.28
N HIS A 422 -31.02 -9.72 3.21
CA HIS A 422 -31.41 -8.31 3.16
C HIS A 422 -30.92 -7.66 1.87
N TYR A 423 -31.57 -6.55 1.48
CA TYR A 423 -31.29 -5.84 0.22
C TYR A 423 -31.35 -6.75 -1.03
N ILE A 424 -32.20 -7.79 -1.00
CA ILE A 424 -32.26 -8.84 -2.03
C ILE A 424 -32.76 -8.27 -3.36
N LYS A 425 -31.82 -7.87 -4.23
CA LYS A 425 -32.11 -7.38 -5.58
C LYS A 425 -31.95 -8.50 -6.59
N TRP A 426 -33.08 -9.08 -6.99
CA TRP A 426 -33.16 -9.93 -8.17
C TRP A 426 -33.22 -9.08 -9.44
N SER A 427 -32.53 -9.50 -10.50
CA SER A 427 -32.90 -9.09 -11.85
C SER A 427 -32.72 -10.22 -12.86
N SER A 428 -33.72 -10.36 -13.73
CA SER A 428 -33.76 -11.35 -14.82
C SER A 428 -32.77 -10.98 -15.92
N GLY A 429 -32.13 -12.01 -16.50
CA GLY A 429 -31.44 -11.92 -17.79
C GLY A 429 -32.28 -12.55 -18.90
N SER A 430 -31.88 -12.31 -20.14
CA SER A 430 -32.38 -13.07 -21.30
C SER A 430 -32.03 -14.57 -21.16
N GLN A 431 -32.75 -15.41 -21.91
CA GLN A 431 -32.74 -16.88 -21.76
C GLN A 431 -33.13 -17.42 -20.37
N GLY A 432 -33.83 -16.62 -19.54
CA GLY A 432 -34.49 -17.09 -18.32
C GLY A 432 -33.59 -17.32 -17.11
N SER A 433 -32.32 -16.92 -17.18
CA SER A 433 -31.44 -16.86 -16.01
C SER A 433 -31.76 -15.66 -15.13
N GLN A 434 -31.38 -15.72 -13.85
CA GLN A 434 -31.51 -14.60 -12.91
C GLN A 434 -30.20 -14.40 -12.16
N THR A 435 -29.94 -13.18 -11.69
CA THR A 435 -28.87 -12.92 -10.72
C THR A 435 -29.48 -12.25 -9.49
N VAL A 436 -28.97 -12.62 -8.32
CA VAL A 436 -29.28 -12.00 -7.04
C VAL A 436 -28.10 -11.15 -6.58
N SER A 437 -28.40 -10.01 -5.97
CA SER A 437 -27.48 -9.30 -5.07
C SER A 437 -28.14 -9.29 -3.69
N VAL A 438 -27.41 -9.69 -2.65
CA VAL A 438 -27.98 -9.94 -1.31
C VAL A 438 -26.91 -9.70 -0.24
N LYS A 439 -27.29 -9.02 0.84
CA LYS A 439 -26.59 -9.08 2.13
C LYS A 439 -27.10 -10.31 2.86
N ILE A 440 -26.20 -11.20 3.27
CA ILE A 440 -26.55 -12.43 4.00
C ILE A 440 -26.17 -12.21 5.46
N ASP A 441 -27.12 -12.45 6.36
CA ASP A 441 -26.94 -12.36 7.81
C ASP A 441 -27.24 -13.73 8.44
N TRP A 442 -26.55 -14.11 9.52
CA TRP A 442 -26.78 -15.40 10.19
C TRP A 442 -26.58 -15.31 11.71
N LYS A 443 -27.27 -16.19 12.45
CA LYS A 443 -27.30 -16.21 13.93
C LYS A 443 -27.65 -17.59 14.49
N SER A 444 -27.03 -18.01 15.59
CA SER A 444 -27.32 -19.27 16.28
C SER A 444 -28.63 -19.19 17.08
N LYS A 445 -29.48 -20.19 16.92
CA LYS A 445 -30.72 -20.37 17.72
C LYS A 445 -30.44 -20.68 19.19
N VAL A 446 -29.21 -21.05 19.53
CA VAL A 446 -28.79 -21.48 20.87
C VAL A 446 -28.07 -20.34 21.62
N GLY A 447 -27.88 -19.16 20.99
CA GLY A 447 -27.25 -18.00 21.62
C GLY A 447 -25.74 -18.12 21.83
N THR A 448 -25.07 -19.04 21.12
CA THR A 448 -23.64 -19.37 21.28
C THR A 448 -22.76 -18.87 20.14
N ASP A 449 -23.10 -17.74 19.52
CA ASP A 449 -22.43 -17.21 18.32
C ASP A 449 -20.95 -16.83 18.54
N SER A 450 -20.55 -16.56 19.79
CA SER A 450 -19.20 -16.19 20.21
C SER A 450 -18.13 -17.31 20.11
N ARG A 451 -18.41 -18.42 19.41
CA ARG A 451 -17.56 -19.62 19.38
C ARG A 451 -16.75 -19.83 18.10
N PHE A 452 -16.98 -19.05 17.03
CA PHE A 452 -16.32 -19.25 15.74
C PHE A 452 -15.72 -17.93 15.22
N PRO A 453 -14.38 -17.82 15.09
CA PRO A 453 -13.73 -16.57 14.68
C PRO A 453 -13.73 -16.34 13.17
N LYS A 454 -14.05 -17.36 12.35
CA LYS A 454 -14.05 -17.28 10.88
C LYS A 454 -15.22 -18.10 10.31
N TYR A 455 -15.92 -17.51 9.35
CA TYR A 455 -17.04 -18.14 8.64
C TYR A 455 -16.76 -18.14 7.14
N ASN A 456 -16.59 -19.31 6.53
CA ASN A 456 -16.42 -19.42 5.08
C ASN A 456 -17.80 -19.48 4.40
N ILE A 457 -18.12 -18.49 3.57
CA ILE A 457 -19.41 -18.40 2.86
C ILE A 457 -19.27 -19.03 1.48
N TYR A 458 -20.11 -20.03 1.19
CA TYR A 458 -20.14 -20.74 -0.10
C TYR A 458 -21.50 -20.55 -0.78
N VAL A 459 -21.55 -20.67 -2.11
CA VAL A 459 -22.79 -20.64 -2.90
C VAL A 459 -22.88 -21.85 -3.83
N GLU A 460 -23.89 -22.70 -3.62
CA GLU A 460 -24.17 -23.87 -4.44
C GLU A 460 -25.31 -23.58 -5.44
N LYS A 461 -25.19 -24.10 -6.66
CA LYS A 461 -26.17 -23.91 -7.75
C LYS A 461 -26.97 -25.19 -7.97
N LEU A 462 -28.10 -25.31 -7.29
CA LEU A 462 -28.99 -26.47 -7.42
C LEU A 462 -29.82 -26.40 -8.72
N SER A 463 -29.90 -27.51 -9.45
CA SER A 463 -30.70 -27.61 -10.67
C SER A 463 -32.18 -27.88 -10.36
N LYS A 464 -33.08 -27.36 -11.20
CA LYS A 464 -34.51 -27.72 -11.15
C LYS A 464 -34.72 -29.15 -11.66
N GLN A 465 -34.51 -30.15 -10.81
CA GLN A 465 -35.14 -31.45 -11.02
C GLN A 465 -36.65 -31.34 -10.78
N ALA A 466 -37.42 -32.12 -11.52
CA ALA A 466 -38.84 -32.30 -11.24
C ALA A 466 -39.01 -33.05 -9.92
N VAL A 467 -39.96 -32.62 -9.08
CA VAL A 467 -40.48 -33.45 -7.99
C VAL A 467 -41.23 -34.61 -8.64
N ARG A 468 -40.53 -35.70 -8.92
CA ARG A 468 -41.14 -36.98 -9.31
C ARG A 468 -41.48 -37.73 -8.04
N ASP A 469 -42.78 -37.85 -7.77
CA ASP A 469 -43.31 -38.88 -6.87
C ASP A 469 -43.00 -40.27 -7.44
N HIS A 470 -41.87 -40.83 -7.03
CA HIS A 470 -41.60 -42.27 -7.09
C HIS A 470 -41.45 -42.74 -5.64
N GLY A 471 -42.60 -43.08 -5.06
CA GLY A 471 -42.76 -43.20 -3.62
C GLY A 471 -42.08 -44.42 -3.01
N VAL A 472 -41.59 -44.25 -1.78
CA VAL A 472 -41.38 -45.37 -0.86
C VAL A 472 -42.75 -45.81 -0.35
N GLY A 473 -43.17 -47.02 -0.72
CA GLY A 473 -44.46 -47.55 -0.30
C GLY A 473 -44.49 -48.00 1.15
N THR A 474 -45.32 -47.34 1.98
CA THR A 474 -45.74 -47.74 3.35
C THR A 474 -44.62 -47.71 4.42
N ARG A 475 -44.84 -47.20 5.64
CA ARG A 475 -46.06 -47.24 6.47
C ARG A 475 -46.32 -45.97 7.32
N SER A 476 -47.59 -45.81 7.69
CA SER A 476 -48.16 -45.13 8.88
C SER A 476 -47.84 -43.65 9.18
N GLY A 477 -48.87 -42.79 9.13
CA GLY A 477 -48.93 -41.56 9.96
C GLY A 477 -49.69 -40.38 9.35
N SER A 478 -50.86 -40.06 9.90
CA SER A 478 -51.71 -38.84 9.75
C SER A 478 -50.98 -37.49 9.51
N GLY A 479 -51.58 -36.45 8.90
CA GLY A 479 -52.94 -36.28 8.38
C GLY A 479 -53.38 -34.79 8.29
N MET A 480 -54.07 -34.40 7.20
CA MET A 480 -54.74 -33.11 6.89
C MET A 480 -54.40 -31.82 7.68
N ALA A 481 -53.82 -30.81 7.00
CA ALA A 481 -53.85 -29.40 7.48
C ALA A 481 -53.74 -28.29 6.38
N PHE A 482 -53.93 -28.57 5.09
CA PHE A 482 -53.66 -27.61 3.99
C PHE A 482 -54.88 -27.28 3.12
N ALA A 483 -55.86 -26.54 3.67
CA ALA A 483 -57.07 -26.15 2.94
C ALA A 483 -57.73 -24.80 3.35
N ARG A 484 -57.04 -23.93 4.12
CA ARG A 484 -57.65 -22.67 4.63
C ARG A 484 -56.92 -21.36 4.31
N THR A 485 -55.62 -21.38 3.99
CA THR A 485 -54.85 -20.15 3.78
C THR A 485 -55.14 -19.45 2.43
N TRP A 486 -55.50 -20.22 1.40
CA TRP A 486 -55.60 -19.73 0.02
C TRP A 486 -56.80 -18.78 -0.22
N MET A 487 -57.83 -18.85 0.61
CA MET A 487 -59.08 -18.08 0.47
C MET A 487 -59.00 -16.66 1.05
N ILE A 488 -58.00 -16.36 1.89
CA ILE A 488 -57.88 -15.07 2.58
C ILE A 488 -57.18 -14.02 1.71
N LEU A 489 -56.14 -14.40 0.94
CA LEU A 489 -55.39 -13.45 0.10
C LEU A 489 -56.25 -12.86 -1.04
N HIS A 490 -57.20 -13.61 -1.61
CA HIS A 490 -58.08 -13.09 -2.66
C HIS A 490 -59.06 -12.02 -2.15
N ILE A 491 -59.49 -12.10 -0.89
CA ILE A 491 -60.36 -11.10 -0.27
C ILE A 491 -59.59 -9.78 -0.04
N PHE A 492 -58.34 -9.86 0.43
CA PHE A 492 -57.47 -8.69 0.61
C PHE A 492 -57.15 -7.98 -0.71
N ASN A 493 -56.77 -8.73 -1.75
CA ASN A 493 -56.38 -8.17 -3.04
C ASN A 493 -57.58 -7.55 -3.82
N TRP A 494 -58.81 -7.92 -3.45
CA TRP A 494 -60.04 -7.31 -3.97
C TRP A 494 -60.35 -5.96 -3.29
N MET A 495 -60.25 -5.88 -1.95
CA MET A 495 -60.50 -4.63 -1.23
C MET A 495 -59.51 -3.52 -1.59
N SER A 496 -58.22 -3.85 -1.80
CA SER A 496 -57.18 -2.87 -2.15
C SER A 496 -57.40 -2.14 -3.49
N LYS A 497 -58.34 -2.60 -4.34
CA LYS A 497 -58.62 -1.99 -5.65
C LYS A 497 -59.86 -1.08 -5.68
N LYS A 498 -60.57 -0.87 -4.57
CA LYS A 498 -61.88 -0.18 -4.57
C LYS A 498 -62.02 1.02 -3.63
N LEU A 499 -60.95 1.42 -2.93
CA LEU A 499 -60.91 2.62 -2.10
C LEU A 499 -59.75 3.52 -2.58
N GLY A 500 -60.10 4.66 -3.18
CA GLY A 500 -59.14 5.63 -3.73
C GLY A 500 -58.65 6.67 -2.71
N ASN A 501 -57.62 7.43 -3.10
CA ASN A 501 -56.87 8.35 -2.23
C ASN A 501 -57.73 9.36 -1.44
N ARG A 502 -57.96 9.05 -0.16
CA ARG A 502 -58.09 9.93 1.02
C ARG A 502 -58.00 9.04 2.29
N HIS A 503 -57.75 9.63 3.46
CA HIS A 503 -57.58 8.94 4.77
C HIS A 503 -56.29 8.10 4.98
N PHE A 504 -55.12 8.58 4.53
CA PHE A 504 -53.84 8.00 5.01
C PHE A 504 -53.35 8.63 6.33
N GLU A 505 -53.70 9.89 6.60
CA GLU A 505 -53.17 10.67 7.73
C GLU A 505 -53.77 10.27 9.10
N TRP A 506 -54.93 9.61 9.14
CA TRP A 506 -55.58 9.24 10.39
C TRP A 506 -54.99 7.98 11.06
N PHE A 507 -54.25 7.14 10.31
CA PHE A 507 -53.76 5.87 10.83
C PHE A 507 -52.45 5.99 11.63
N ASN A 508 -51.55 6.91 11.24
CA ASN A 508 -50.26 7.11 11.92
C ASN A 508 -50.41 7.71 13.34
N SER A 509 -51.49 8.43 13.62
CA SER A 509 -51.73 9.07 14.93
C SER A 509 -51.90 8.05 16.06
N LEU A 510 -52.50 6.88 15.79
CA LEU A 510 -52.93 5.94 16.83
C LEU A 510 -51.82 5.02 17.37
N MET A 511 -50.65 4.97 16.71
CA MET A 511 -49.56 4.05 17.07
C MET A 511 -48.45 4.66 17.94
N CYS A 512 -48.48 5.97 18.22
CA CYS A 512 -47.41 6.65 18.99
C CYS A 512 -47.62 6.62 20.53
N GLU A 513 -48.86 6.45 21.00
CA GLU A 513 -49.23 6.69 22.40
C GLU A 513 -49.19 5.45 23.33
N ARG A 514 -49.00 4.22 22.82
CA ARG A 514 -49.03 3.01 23.67
C ARG A 514 -47.68 2.53 24.21
N SER A 515 -46.55 2.98 23.66
CA SER A 515 -45.22 2.51 24.08
C SER A 515 -44.62 3.27 25.27
N LYS A 516 -45.11 4.48 25.58
CA LYS A 516 -44.52 5.36 26.61
C LYS A 516 -45.03 5.10 28.03
N ALA A 517 -46.07 4.29 28.20
CA ALA A 517 -46.71 4.05 29.50
C ALA A 517 -46.05 2.93 30.34
N VAL A 518 -45.39 1.95 29.72
CA VAL A 518 -44.86 0.76 30.41
C VAL A 518 -43.49 1.02 31.06
N ILE A 519 -42.60 1.75 30.36
CA ILE A 519 -41.19 1.92 30.78
C ILE A 519 -41.05 2.86 32.00
N ARG A 520 -42.02 3.77 32.24
CA ARG A 520 -42.04 4.64 33.44
C ARG A 520 -42.38 3.90 34.75
N GLY A 521 -42.74 2.61 34.71
CA GLY A 521 -43.21 1.87 35.89
C GLY A 521 -42.16 1.09 36.68
N MET A 522 -40.91 0.96 36.21
CA MET A 522 -39.94 -0.01 36.78
C MET A 522 -38.60 0.57 37.28
N LEU A 523 -38.37 1.88 37.20
CA LEU A 523 -37.11 2.52 37.65
C LEU A 523 -37.34 3.65 38.69
N GLN A 524 -38.13 3.34 39.73
CA GLN A 524 -38.13 4.09 40.99
C GLN A 524 -38.28 3.11 42.18
N ASN A 525 -37.16 2.59 42.70
CA ASN A 525 -36.91 2.36 44.15
C ASN A 525 -35.66 1.49 44.41
N THR A 526 -34.51 2.13 44.60
CA THR A 526 -33.65 1.96 45.80
C THR A 526 -32.48 2.94 45.75
N SER A 527 -32.03 3.42 46.91
CA SER A 527 -30.97 4.43 47.03
C SER A 527 -30.35 4.42 48.43
N ARG A 528 -29.07 4.83 48.53
CA ARG A 528 -28.26 4.95 49.77
C ARG A 528 -27.79 3.57 50.32
N MET A 529 -26.62 3.40 50.96
CA MET A 529 -25.71 4.36 51.63
C MET A 529 -24.19 4.12 51.42
N LYS A 530 -23.45 5.24 51.46
CA LYS A 530 -22.08 5.53 51.97
C LYS A 530 -21.00 4.43 52.18
N ILE A 531 -19.91 4.57 51.40
CA ILE A 531 -18.47 4.69 51.79
C ILE A 531 -18.03 4.28 53.22
N ARG A 532 -17.11 3.30 53.37
CA ARG A 532 -15.69 3.48 53.82
C ARG A 532 -14.86 2.19 54.07
N GLU A 533 -13.56 2.32 53.73
CA GLU A 533 -12.34 1.76 54.37
C GLU A 533 -11.84 0.29 54.23
N LEU A 534 -10.54 0.21 53.90
CA LEU A 534 -9.46 -0.71 54.33
C LEU A 534 -9.31 -2.16 53.79
N GLN A 535 -8.30 -2.29 52.91
CA GLN A 535 -7.17 -3.25 52.93
C GLN A 535 -7.34 -4.68 53.50
N ARG A 536 -7.06 -5.73 52.68
CA ARG A 536 -6.06 -6.80 52.96
C ARG A 536 -5.88 -7.83 51.82
N LEU A 537 -4.64 -8.31 51.66
CA LEU A 537 -4.20 -9.54 50.96
C LEU A 537 -4.14 -10.73 51.98
N PRO A 538 -3.72 -12.00 51.67
CA PRO A 538 -3.31 -12.64 50.41
C PRO A 538 -3.85 -14.09 50.11
N SER A 539 -3.59 -14.60 48.90
CA SER A 539 -3.20 -16.00 48.50
C SER A 539 -3.85 -17.30 49.07
N ARG A 540 -4.19 -18.30 48.20
CA ARG A 540 -3.48 -19.62 48.02
C ARG A 540 -4.19 -20.74 47.20
N GLU A 541 -3.39 -21.44 46.38
CA GLU A 541 -3.28 -22.90 46.07
C GLU A 541 -4.50 -23.85 45.78
N THR A 542 -4.71 -24.16 44.48
CA THR A 542 -4.63 -25.48 43.78
C THR A 542 -5.03 -26.83 44.45
N LYS A 543 -5.94 -27.64 43.82
CA LYS A 543 -5.77 -29.12 43.55
C LYS A 543 -6.86 -29.89 42.73
N ILE A 544 -6.48 -30.35 41.52
CA ILE A 544 -6.61 -31.69 40.85
C ILE A 544 -7.73 -32.71 41.24
N TRP A 545 -8.47 -33.32 40.26
CA TRP A 545 -8.57 -34.80 39.95
C TRP A 545 -9.68 -35.30 38.96
N ASN A 546 -9.37 -35.34 37.65
CA ASN A 546 -9.26 -36.51 36.73
C ASN A 546 -10.38 -37.58 36.45
N ARG A 547 -10.34 -38.19 35.23
CA ARG A 547 -11.05 -39.42 34.67
C ARG A 547 -12.43 -39.21 33.98
N LYS A 548 -12.87 -39.97 32.94
CA LYS A 548 -12.38 -41.20 32.24
C LYS A 548 -13.05 -41.49 30.86
N ALA A 549 -12.41 -42.35 30.04
CA ALA A 549 -12.97 -43.39 29.11
C ALA A 549 -13.13 -43.17 27.57
N HIS A 550 -12.90 -44.29 26.86
CA HIS A 550 -12.54 -44.53 25.44
C HIS A 550 -13.72 -44.76 24.42
N PRO A 551 -13.45 -45.00 23.10
CA PRO A 551 -14.41 -44.83 21.99
C PRO A 551 -14.77 -46.11 21.18
N SER A 552 -15.54 -46.00 20.08
CA SER A 552 -15.77 -47.10 19.12
C SER A 552 -16.13 -46.72 17.65
N SER A 553 -15.45 -47.38 16.70
CA SER A 553 -15.89 -47.75 15.32
C SER A 553 -15.96 -46.70 14.16
N GLN A 554 -15.80 -47.22 12.93
CA GLN A 554 -15.66 -46.50 11.64
C GLN A 554 -16.86 -46.76 10.69
N ARG A 555 -17.01 -45.97 9.61
CA ARG A 555 -17.09 -46.47 8.19
C ARG A 555 -17.07 -45.34 7.14
N HIS A 556 -16.74 -45.69 5.89
CA HIS A 556 -16.58 -44.77 4.74
C HIS A 556 -17.80 -44.71 3.81
N MET A 557 -17.91 -43.64 3.01
CA MET A 557 -18.45 -43.65 1.64
C MET A 557 -17.83 -42.53 0.78
N LYS A 558 -17.94 -42.61 -0.56
CA LYS A 558 -17.27 -41.73 -1.56
C LYS A 558 -18.26 -41.10 -2.55
N PHE A 559 -17.75 -40.10 -3.30
CA PHE A 559 -18.20 -39.56 -4.61
C PHE A 559 -19.32 -38.49 -4.59
N PRO A 560 -19.46 -37.66 -5.66
CA PRO A 560 -18.42 -37.01 -6.50
C PRO A 560 -18.64 -35.48 -6.71
N VAL A 561 -17.79 -34.80 -7.48
CA VAL A 561 -17.83 -33.33 -7.73
C VAL A 561 -18.30 -32.97 -9.15
N LYS A 562 -18.96 -31.80 -9.32
CA LYS A 562 -19.08 -31.05 -10.59
C LYS A 562 -18.98 -29.53 -10.36
N GLN A 563 -18.32 -28.81 -11.28
CA GLN A 563 -18.07 -27.35 -11.23
C GLN A 563 -19.18 -26.52 -11.92
N GLN A 564 -19.26 -25.21 -11.61
CA GLN A 564 -19.89 -24.19 -12.49
C GLN A 564 -19.44 -22.74 -12.17
N SER A 565 -18.92 -22.03 -13.18
CA SER A 565 -18.20 -20.73 -13.12
C SER A 565 -19.03 -19.47 -12.77
N GLN A 566 -18.37 -18.34 -12.51
CA GLN A 566 -18.98 -17.07 -12.01
C GLN A 566 -18.95 -15.90 -13.02
N ARG A 567 -19.62 -14.78 -12.67
CA ARG A 567 -19.78 -13.54 -13.46
C ARG A 567 -19.85 -12.31 -12.54
N ILE A 568 -19.21 -11.20 -12.91
CA ILE A 568 -19.31 -9.86 -12.27
C ILE A 568 -20.18 -8.94 -13.16
N ARG A 569 -20.78 -7.86 -12.60
CA ARG A 569 -21.84 -7.03 -13.22
C ARG A 569 -21.53 -5.52 -13.29
N ALA A 570 -22.07 -4.86 -14.31
CA ALA A 570 -21.99 -3.41 -14.56
C ALA A 570 -23.23 -2.61 -14.13
N LYS A 571 -23.17 -1.28 -14.28
CA LYS A 571 -24.28 -0.32 -14.11
C LYS A 571 -24.30 0.69 -15.27
N LEU A 572 -25.43 0.85 -15.96
CA LEU A 572 -25.66 1.93 -16.93
C LEU A 572 -26.28 3.17 -16.27
N PHE A 573 -26.14 4.31 -16.94
CA PHE A 573 -26.74 5.60 -16.59
C PHE A 573 -27.89 5.95 -17.56
N SER A 574 -28.74 6.91 -17.17
CA SER A 574 -29.71 7.56 -18.06
C SER A 574 -29.08 8.71 -18.86
N ASP A 575 -29.77 9.18 -19.91
CA ASP A 575 -29.27 10.00 -21.02
C ASP A 575 -28.71 11.41 -20.71
N LYS A 576 -28.44 11.75 -19.44
CA LYS A 576 -28.01 13.09 -19.00
C LYS A 576 -26.53 13.22 -18.60
N ILE A 577 -25.76 12.14 -18.54
CA ILE A 577 -24.31 12.21 -18.23
C ILE A 577 -23.51 11.52 -19.33
N LYS A 578 -22.91 12.33 -20.22
CA LYS A 578 -21.95 11.93 -21.27
C LYS A 578 -20.61 12.64 -21.07
N ILE A 579 -20.11 12.69 -19.84
CA ILE A 579 -18.96 13.53 -19.48
C ILE A 579 -17.88 12.66 -18.84
N ASN A 580 -16.67 12.70 -19.42
CA ASN A 580 -15.49 12.08 -18.82
C ASN A 580 -15.18 12.70 -17.45
N PRO A 581 -14.57 11.96 -16.52
CA PRO A 581 -14.06 12.56 -15.30
C PRO A 581 -12.93 13.53 -15.64
N ILE A 582 -13.01 14.74 -15.07
CA ILE A 582 -12.04 15.82 -15.26
C ILE A 582 -11.68 16.47 -13.93
N SER A 583 -10.48 16.99 -13.83
CA SER A 583 -10.14 18.04 -12.86
C SER A 583 -10.60 19.39 -13.39
N TYR A 584 -11.06 20.25 -12.48
CA TYR A 584 -11.55 21.59 -12.77
C TYR A 584 -11.47 22.46 -11.50
N PRO A 585 -11.38 23.79 -11.62
CA PRO A 585 -11.32 24.71 -10.50
C PRO A 585 -12.71 25.10 -9.99
N ILE A 586 -12.79 25.59 -8.75
CA ILE A 586 -14.01 26.25 -8.23
C ILE A 586 -13.93 27.74 -8.59
N LYS A 587 -15.05 28.32 -9.03
CA LYS A 587 -15.07 29.68 -9.60
C LYS A 587 -15.78 30.70 -8.72
N THR A 588 -16.58 30.26 -7.76
CA THR A 588 -17.39 31.12 -6.89
C THR A 588 -17.28 30.73 -5.42
N LEU A 589 -17.50 31.70 -4.53
CA LEU A 589 -17.60 31.44 -3.09
C LEU A 589 -18.83 30.57 -2.75
N GLU A 590 -19.91 30.64 -3.53
CA GLU A 590 -21.12 29.83 -3.32
C GLU A 590 -20.85 28.34 -3.54
N GLU A 591 -20.11 27.97 -4.58
CA GLU A 591 -19.66 26.58 -4.82
C GLU A 591 -18.75 26.07 -3.68
N LEU A 592 -17.91 26.94 -3.13
CA LEU A 592 -17.01 26.63 -2.01
C LEU A 592 -17.80 26.43 -0.70
N GLU A 593 -18.65 27.39 -0.33
CA GLU A 593 -19.53 27.37 0.85
C GLU A 593 -20.43 26.12 0.86
N THR A 594 -21.12 25.87 -0.27
CA THR A 594 -22.08 24.76 -0.42
C THR A 594 -21.41 23.38 -0.58
N ARG A 595 -20.07 23.30 -0.57
CA ARG A 595 -19.29 22.08 -0.83
C ARG A 595 -19.66 21.39 -2.15
N SER A 596 -20.06 22.14 -3.18
CA SER A 596 -20.61 21.58 -4.43
C SER A 596 -19.63 20.66 -5.18
N TYR A 597 -18.32 20.90 -5.03
CA TYR A 597 -17.27 20.07 -5.60
C TYR A 597 -17.28 18.64 -5.05
N PHE A 598 -17.51 18.45 -3.74
CA PHE A 598 -17.44 17.17 -3.05
C PHE A 598 -18.55 16.21 -3.53
N GLU A 599 -19.75 16.75 -3.78
CA GLU A 599 -20.91 16.03 -4.32
C GLU A 599 -20.83 15.78 -5.84
N SER A 600 -19.79 16.27 -6.53
CA SER A 600 -19.65 16.12 -7.97
C SER A 600 -19.36 14.68 -8.40
N PHE A 601 -19.77 14.33 -9.63
CA PHE A 601 -19.37 13.08 -10.29
C PHE A 601 -17.84 12.90 -10.38
N HIS A 602 -17.11 14.02 -10.38
CA HIS A 602 -15.69 14.14 -10.65
C HIS A 602 -14.81 13.95 -9.41
N CYS A 603 -15.23 14.48 -8.24
CA CYS A 603 -14.46 14.43 -6.98
C CYS A 603 -13.84 13.04 -6.68
N PRO A 604 -14.58 11.91 -6.76
CA PRO A 604 -14.02 10.57 -6.51
C PRO A 604 -12.91 10.11 -7.48
N PHE A 605 -12.66 10.85 -8.56
CA PHE A 605 -11.56 10.64 -9.50
C PHE A 605 -10.45 11.72 -9.40
N ASN A 606 -10.71 12.82 -8.68
CA ASN A 606 -9.74 13.91 -8.46
C ASN A 606 -8.90 13.72 -7.19
N LYS A 607 -9.25 12.76 -6.32
CA LYS A 607 -8.42 12.37 -5.16
C LYS A 607 -7.08 11.79 -5.62
N SER A 608 -6.00 12.23 -4.98
CA SER A 608 -4.68 11.63 -5.10
C SER A 608 -4.68 10.17 -4.63
N SER A 609 -3.79 9.36 -5.22
CA SER A 609 -3.58 7.94 -4.91
C SER A 609 -2.20 7.65 -4.34
N VAL A 610 -1.29 8.63 -4.40
CA VAL A 610 0.08 8.55 -3.87
C VAL A 610 0.16 9.51 -2.68
N PRO A 611 0.24 9.03 -1.44
CA PRO A 611 0.45 9.91 -0.30
C PRO A 611 1.87 10.51 -0.36
N LEU A 612 2.01 11.80 -0.07
CA LEU A 612 3.31 12.35 0.29
C LEU A 612 3.69 11.81 1.67
N LYS A 613 4.99 11.63 1.91
CA LYS A 613 5.48 11.31 3.24
C LYS A 613 5.61 12.59 4.07
N PRO A 614 5.03 12.66 5.28
CA PRO A 614 5.16 13.84 6.15
C PRO A 614 6.65 14.16 6.38
N THR A 615 7.15 15.22 5.75
CA THR A 615 8.58 15.56 5.75
C THR A 615 8.78 17.06 5.67
N SER A 616 9.34 17.64 6.73
CA SER A 616 9.64 19.05 6.86
C SER A 616 10.50 19.53 5.70
N LEU A 617 10.17 20.68 5.10
CA LEU A 617 11.02 21.28 4.08
C LEU A 617 12.43 21.55 4.64
N PRO A 618 13.51 21.12 3.96
CA PRO A 618 14.85 21.11 4.53
C PRO A 618 15.36 22.53 4.82
N ASN A 619 16.19 22.65 5.85
CA ASN A 619 16.75 23.92 6.35
C ASN A 619 17.94 24.39 5.48
N ARG A 620 17.65 24.70 4.21
CA ARG A 620 18.56 25.21 3.17
C ARG A 620 17.75 26.03 2.15
N PRO A 621 18.38 26.76 1.20
CA PRO A 621 17.67 27.30 0.03
C PRO A 621 16.87 26.23 -0.69
N ARG A 622 15.63 26.58 -1.08
CA ARG A 622 14.64 25.68 -1.66
C ARG A 622 14.20 26.15 -3.05
N LEU A 623 13.85 25.22 -3.93
CA LEU A 623 13.25 25.55 -5.24
C LEU A 623 11.74 25.30 -5.24
N LEU A 624 10.98 26.38 -5.30
CA LEU A 624 9.56 26.36 -5.61
C LEU A 624 9.37 26.50 -7.13
N VAL A 625 8.42 25.76 -7.70
CA VAL A 625 8.07 25.81 -9.12
C VAL A 625 6.56 26.01 -9.26
N CYS A 626 6.17 27.21 -9.68
CA CYS A 626 4.79 27.58 -9.99
C CYS A 626 4.60 27.51 -11.51
N HIS A 627 3.93 26.48 -12.00
CA HIS A 627 4.17 26.03 -13.38
C HIS A 627 3.63 26.95 -14.48
N ASP A 628 2.62 27.79 -14.17
CA ASP A 628 1.77 28.60 -15.07
C ASP A 628 1.91 28.24 -16.57
N MET A 629 1.05 27.31 -17.00
CA MET A 629 1.09 26.68 -18.33
C MET A 629 -0.28 26.85 -18.98
N GLN A 630 -0.39 27.76 -19.94
CA GLN A 630 -1.61 28.07 -20.72
C GLN A 630 -2.91 28.24 -19.89
N GLY A 631 -2.81 28.74 -18.66
CA GLY A 631 -3.96 28.91 -17.76
C GLY A 631 -4.48 27.62 -17.12
N GLY A 632 -3.75 26.51 -17.23
CA GLY A 632 -4.04 25.22 -16.58
C GLY A 632 -5.18 24.41 -17.20
N TYR A 633 -5.37 23.19 -16.70
CA TYR A 633 -6.45 22.27 -17.08
C TYR A 633 -6.49 21.99 -18.59
N VAL A 634 -5.32 21.74 -19.19
CA VAL A 634 -5.09 21.48 -20.63
C VAL A 634 -5.27 20.00 -20.96
N ASP A 635 -4.22 19.20 -21.07
CA ASP A 635 -4.32 17.73 -21.16
C ASP A 635 -4.33 17.05 -19.79
N ASP A 636 -3.81 17.72 -18.77
CA ASP A 636 -3.70 17.28 -17.38
C ASP A 636 -5.05 17.17 -16.65
N LYS A 637 -6.08 17.91 -17.08
CA LYS A 637 -7.45 17.76 -16.57
C LYS A 637 -8.02 16.36 -16.78
N TRP A 638 -7.55 15.59 -17.76
CA TRP A 638 -8.06 14.25 -18.03
C TRP A 638 -7.46 13.25 -17.04
N VAL A 639 -8.12 13.05 -15.89
CA VAL A 639 -7.58 12.29 -14.74
C VAL A 639 -7.29 10.81 -15.00
N GLN A 640 -7.84 10.24 -16.08
CA GLN A 640 -7.55 8.89 -16.56
C GLN A 640 -6.55 8.85 -17.72
N GLY A 641 -6.15 10.01 -18.23
CA GLY A 641 -5.28 10.20 -19.38
C GLY A 641 -6.02 10.69 -20.64
N GLY A 642 -5.24 11.20 -21.59
CA GLY A 642 -5.65 11.60 -22.93
C GLY A 642 -4.87 10.86 -24.02
N THR A 643 -4.95 11.37 -25.25
CA THR A 643 -4.30 10.80 -26.45
C THR A 643 -3.21 11.70 -27.05
N ASN A 644 -2.72 12.68 -26.29
CA ASN A 644 -1.68 13.60 -26.77
C ASN A 644 -0.30 13.11 -26.30
N ALA A 645 0.44 12.41 -27.16
CA ALA A 645 1.80 11.95 -26.84
C ALA A 645 2.83 13.09 -26.72
N ASP A 646 2.47 14.31 -27.13
CA ASP A 646 3.28 15.52 -27.04
C ASP A 646 2.71 16.47 -25.95
N ALA A 647 2.13 15.93 -24.86
CA ALA A 647 1.57 16.71 -23.77
C ALA A 647 2.65 17.41 -22.93
N TYR A 648 2.28 18.51 -22.27
CA TYR A 648 3.18 19.15 -21.32
C TYR A 648 3.36 18.30 -20.08
N ALA A 649 4.62 17.97 -19.77
CA ALA A 649 5.01 17.25 -18.58
C ALA A 649 6.34 17.80 -18.05
N ILE A 650 6.48 17.86 -16.73
CA ILE A 650 7.76 18.04 -16.04
C ILE A 650 8.19 16.68 -15.53
N TRP A 651 9.49 16.40 -15.65
CA TRP A 651 10.11 15.17 -15.12
C TRP A 651 11.41 15.43 -14.34
N HIS A 652 11.72 16.71 -14.11
CA HIS A 652 12.92 17.19 -13.42
C HIS A 652 12.72 17.39 -11.90
N TRP A 653 11.84 16.58 -11.29
CA TRP A 653 11.48 16.66 -9.87
C TRP A 653 12.66 16.52 -8.90
N TYR A 654 13.80 15.99 -9.37
CA TYR A 654 15.06 15.95 -8.60
C TYR A 654 15.66 17.35 -8.31
N LEU A 655 15.11 18.42 -8.91
CA LEU A 655 15.46 19.82 -8.69
C LEU A 655 14.41 20.59 -7.86
N ILE A 656 13.24 20.02 -7.59
CA ILE A 656 12.08 20.73 -7.02
C ILE A 656 11.87 20.33 -5.56
N ASP A 657 11.60 21.31 -4.69
CA ASP A 657 11.19 21.11 -3.29
C ASP A 657 9.67 21.30 -3.11
N VAL A 658 9.10 22.31 -3.77
CA VAL A 658 7.67 22.65 -3.76
C VAL A 658 7.17 22.90 -5.18
N PHE A 659 6.00 22.37 -5.52
CA PHE A 659 5.31 22.61 -6.78
C PHE A 659 3.98 23.31 -6.52
N VAL A 660 3.68 24.38 -7.25
CA VAL A 660 2.38 25.07 -7.19
C VAL A 660 1.65 24.85 -8.51
N TYR A 661 0.46 24.28 -8.40
CA TYR A 661 -0.47 24.18 -9.52
C TYR A 661 -1.30 25.47 -9.64
N PHE A 662 -1.16 26.16 -10.77
CA PHE A 662 -1.55 27.57 -10.92
C PHE A 662 -2.49 27.79 -12.11
N SER A 663 -3.54 28.60 -11.88
CA SER A 663 -4.41 29.13 -12.91
C SER A 663 -5.16 30.36 -12.43
N HIS A 664 -5.69 31.13 -13.38
CA HIS A 664 -6.55 32.30 -13.15
C HIS A 664 -8.00 31.91 -12.80
N ASN A 665 -8.19 31.11 -11.73
CA ASN A 665 -9.50 30.71 -11.21
C ASN A 665 -9.48 30.72 -9.67
N LEU A 666 -10.54 31.28 -9.06
CA LEU A 666 -10.67 31.56 -7.62
C LEU A 666 -10.06 30.49 -6.71
N VAL A 667 -10.47 29.23 -6.89
CA VAL A 667 -9.82 28.08 -6.24
C VAL A 667 -9.31 27.12 -7.30
N THR A 668 -8.01 27.17 -7.54
CA THR A 668 -7.28 26.28 -8.42
C THR A 668 -6.87 25.02 -7.66
N LEU A 669 -7.56 23.91 -7.96
CA LEU A 669 -7.31 22.58 -7.38
C LEU A 669 -6.31 21.80 -8.25
N PRO A 670 -5.21 21.25 -7.68
CA PRO A 670 -4.26 20.42 -8.43
C PRO A 670 -4.93 19.17 -9.04
N PRO A 671 -4.81 18.93 -10.36
CA PRO A 671 -5.16 17.65 -10.96
C PRO A 671 -4.36 16.51 -10.32
N PRO A 672 -4.98 15.36 -10.02
CA PRO A 672 -4.32 14.26 -9.31
C PRO A 672 -3.09 13.72 -10.06
N CYS A 673 -2.98 13.95 -11.38
CA CYS A 673 -1.82 13.54 -12.17
C CYS A 673 -0.54 14.33 -11.84
N TRP A 674 -0.64 15.59 -11.39
CA TRP A 674 0.48 16.34 -10.83
C TRP A 674 0.81 15.85 -9.42
N THR A 675 -0.20 15.80 -8.54
CA THR A 675 -0.08 15.34 -7.15
C THR A 675 0.53 13.94 -7.02
N ASN A 676 -0.01 12.96 -7.76
CA ASN A 676 0.53 11.58 -7.82
C ASN A 676 2.01 11.52 -8.22
N THR A 677 2.46 12.46 -9.04
CA THR A 677 3.82 12.46 -9.64
C THR A 677 4.82 13.18 -8.75
N ALA A 678 4.45 14.34 -8.23
CA ALA A 678 5.25 15.09 -7.28
C ALA A 678 5.46 14.30 -5.97
N HIS A 679 4.38 13.71 -5.42
CA HIS A 679 4.44 12.92 -4.19
C HIS A 679 5.35 11.68 -4.35
N ARG A 680 5.32 11.03 -5.52
CA ARG A 680 6.22 9.92 -5.88
C ARG A 680 7.69 10.33 -5.83
N HIS A 681 8.00 11.58 -6.18
CA HIS A 681 9.35 12.16 -6.12
C HIS A 681 9.68 12.86 -4.79
N GLY A 682 8.76 12.91 -3.83
CA GLY A 682 8.96 13.56 -2.53
C GLY A 682 8.81 15.09 -2.57
N VAL A 683 8.06 15.63 -3.52
CA VAL A 683 7.83 17.06 -3.74
C VAL A 683 6.42 17.44 -3.25
N LYS A 684 6.30 18.50 -2.44
CA LYS A 684 5.00 19.02 -1.95
C LYS A 684 4.23 19.70 -3.09
N VAL A 685 2.91 19.57 -3.13
CA VAL A 685 2.02 20.18 -4.14
C VAL A 685 1.00 21.11 -3.50
N LEU A 686 1.00 22.37 -3.91
CA LEU A 686 0.02 23.36 -3.48
C LEU A 686 -0.99 23.67 -4.61
N GLY A 687 -2.24 23.89 -4.23
CA GLY A 687 -3.22 24.60 -5.05
C GLY A 687 -2.97 26.11 -5.01
N THR A 688 -3.79 26.87 -5.73
CA THR A 688 -3.76 28.34 -5.70
C THR A 688 -5.14 28.90 -5.34
N PHE A 689 -5.20 29.77 -4.34
CA PHE A 689 -6.34 30.66 -4.11
C PHE A 689 -5.97 32.04 -4.64
N ILE A 690 -6.77 32.59 -5.56
CA ILE A 690 -6.46 33.86 -6.23
C ILE A 690 -7.68 34.76 -6.36
N THR A 691 -7.48 36.06 -6.09
CA THR A 691 -8.47 37.11 -6.36
C THR A 691 -7.84 38.20 -7.19
N GLU A 692 -8.34 38.41 -8.40
CA GLU A 692 -7.79 39.36 -9.38
C GLU A 692 -8.92 40.14 -10.08
N TRP A 693 -8.61 41.35 -10.56
CA TRP A 693 -9.54 42.24 -11.27
C TRP A 693 -10.82 42.62 -10.49
N ASP A 694 -11.83 43.16 -11.17
CA ASP A 694 -13.09 43.61 -10.54
C ASP A 694 -13.91 42.47 -9.94
N GLU A 695 -13.83 41.26 -10.50
CA GLU A 695 -14.47 40.06 -9.93
C GLU A 695 -13.80 39.67 -8.59
N GLY A 696 -12.47 39.69 -8.52
CA GLY A 696 -11.70 39.50 -7.28
C GLY A 696 -12.08 40.49 -6.18
N ARG A 697 -12.37 41.75 -6.53
CA ARG A 697 -12.87 42.76 -5.59
C ARG A 697 -14.25 42.39 -5.03
N ILE A 698 -15.17 41.94 -5.88
CA ILE A 698 -16.52 41.50 -5.46
C ILE A 698 -16.43 40.26 -4.55
N ILE A 699 -15.49 39.37 -4.83
CA ILE A 699 -15.18 38.18 -4.01
C ILE A 699 -14.63 38.60 -2.64
N CYS A 700 -13.60 39.46 -2.60
CA CYS A 700 -13.02 39.96 -1.35
C CYS A 700 -14.04 40.67 -0.46
N ASN A 701 -14.92 41.50 -1.05
CA ASN A 701 -15.98 42.18 -0.30
C ASN A 701 -17.03 41.23 0.32
N LYS A 702 -17.05 39.94 -0.05
CA LYS A 702 -17.87 38.90 0.57
C LYS A 702 -17.06 38.04 1.56
N LEU A 703 -15.86 37.60 1.16
CA LEU A 703 -14.99 36.76 1.99
C LEU A 703 -14.51 37.51 3.24
N LEU A 704 -14.12 38.77 3.07
CA LEU A 704 -13.64 39.67 4.12
C LEU A 704 -14.77 40.55 4.71
N ALA A 705 -16.02 40.07 4.66
CA ALA A 705 -17.16 40.80 5.23
C ALA A 705 -17.21 40.67 6.76
N THR A 706 -16.89 39.49 7.30
CA THR A 706 -16.79 39.23 8.74
C THR A 706 -15.65 38.24 9.04
N LYS A 707 -15.32 38.06 10.32
CA LYS A 707 -14.34 37.04 10.78
C LYS A 707 -14.81 35.63 10.38
N GLU A 708 -16.10 35.36 10.53
CA GLU A 708 -16.73 34.06 10.28
C GLU A 708 -16.76 33.72 8.78
N SER A 709 -16.97 34.69 7.88
CA SER A 709 -16.92 34.44 6.42
C SER A 709 -15.50 34.11 5.96
N ALA A 710 -14.48 34.73 6.56
CA ALA A 710 -13.08 34.41 6.32
C ALA A 710 -12.72 33.01 6.84
N GLN A 711 -13.02 32.72 8.11
CA GLN A 711 -12.77 31.41 8.73
C GLN A 711 -13.45 30.27 7.96
N MET A 712 -14.72 30.44 7.57
CA MET A 712 -15.43 29.44 6.76
C MET A 712 -14.78 29.20 5.38
N CYS A 713 -14.27 30.25 4.72
CA CYS A 713 -13.55 30.07 3.46
C CYS A 713 -12.24 29.28 3.67
N ALA A 714 -11.48 29.61 4.72
CA ALA A 714 -10.27 28.91 5.09
C ALA A 714 -10.52 27.43 5.42
N GLU A 715 -11.57 27.12 6.20
CA GLU A 715 -11.98 25.73 6.50
C GLU A 715 -12.34 24.94 5.24
N ARG A 716 -13.07 25.53 4.28
CA ARG A 716 -13.41 24.86 3.01
C ARG A 716 -12.16 24.61 2.14
N LEU A 717 -11.17 25.51 2.17
CA LEU A 717 -9.88 25.30 1.49
C LEU A 717 -9.05 24.19 2.17
N ALA A 718 -9.06 24.11 3.50
CA ALA A 718 -8.42 23.01 4.22
C ALA A 718 -9.10 21.66 3.92
N GLU A 719 -10.44 21.61 3.96
CA GLU A 719 -11.22 20.42 3.57
C GLU A 719 -10.88 19.93 2.16
N LEU A 720 -10.71 20.84 1.19
CA LEU A 720 -10.34 20.50 -0.19
C LEU A 720 -8.91 19.93 -0.30
N ALA A 721 -7.96 20.48 0.44
CA ALA A 721 -6.57 20.00 0.45
C ALA A 721 -6.47 18.59 1.08
N ILE A 722 -7.11 18.38 2.23
CA ILE A 722 -7.15 17.09 2.94
C ILE A 722 -7.84 16.03 2.07
N ASP A 723 -9.04 16.34 1.56
CA ASP A 723 -9.91 15.32 0.96
C ASP A 723 -9.48 14.97 -0.48
N LEU A 724 -8.77 15.87 -1.19
CA LEU A 724 -8.13 15.55 -2.48
C LEU A 724 -6.67 15.09 -2.32
N GLY A 725 -6.04 15.33 -1.17
CA GLY A 725 -4.72 14.84 -0.81
C GLY A 725 -3.57 15.61 -1.46
N PHE A 726 -3.55 16.93 -1.30
CA PHE A 726 -2.43 17.83 -1.66
C PHE A 726 -2.07 18.75 -0.48
N ASP A 727 -0.85 19.29 -0.46
CA ASP A 727 -0.20 19.78 0.76
C ASP A 727 -0.51 21.23 1.16
N GLY A 728 -1.40 21.94 0.46
CA GLY A 728 -1.82 23.30 0.85
C GLY A 728 -1.94 24.29 -0.30
N TRP A 729 -1.57 25.56 -0.06
CA TRP A 729 -2.05 26.69 -0.85
C TRP A 729 -1.03 27.81 -1.06
N LEU A 730 -0.92 28.29 -2.31
CA LEU A 730 -0.47 29.66 -2.61
C LEU A 730 -1.68 30.61 -2.51
N ILE A 731 -1.56 31.69 -1.73
CA ILE A 731 -2.59 32.72 -1.56
C ILE A 731 -2.13 33.98 -2.31
N ASN A 732 -2.87 34.38 -3.35
CA ASN A 732 -2.54 35.54 -4.18
C ASN A 732 -3.68 36.56 -4.27
N MET A 733 -3.54 37.67 -3.55
CA MET A 733 -4.59 38.69 -3.40
C MET A 733 -4.30 39.91 -4.29
N GLU A 734 -4.39 39.74 -5.61
CA GLU A 734 -4.16 40.79 -6.60
C GLU A 734 -5.31 41.81 -6.74
N VAL A 735 -5.88 42.25 -5.62
CA VAL A 735 -6.84 43.36 -5.55
C VAL A 735 -6.56 44.26 -4.35
N GLY A 736 -6.68 45.57 -4.53
CA GLY A 736 -6.57 46.53 -3.42
C GLY A 736 -7.80 46.50 -2.52
N LEU A 737 -7.63 46.34 -1.22
CA LEU A 737 -8.67 46.24 -0.20
C LEU A 737 -8.88 47.56 0.53
N LEU A 738 -9.96 47.64 1.31
CA LEU A 738 -10.14 48.69 2.32
C LEU A 738 -9.27 48.35 3.54
N GLU A 739 -8.78 49.37 4.26
CA GLU A 739 -7.93 49.19 5.44
C GLU A 739 -8.63 48.40 6.56
N GLU A 740 -9.95 48.58 6.70
CA GLU A 740 -10.82 47.81 7.61
C GLU A 740 -10.94 46.31 7.28
N GLN A 741 -10.59 45.89 6.05
CA GLN A 741 -10.60 44.48 5.64
C GLN A 741 -9.27 43.77 5.96
N ILE A 742 -8.19 44.49 6.28
CA ILE A 742 -6.87 43.91 6.50
C ILE A 742 -6.82 42.98 7.73
N PRO A 743 -7.37 43.33 8.91
CA PRO A 743 -7.42 42.40 10.03
C PRO A 743 -8.21 41.11 9.75
N ILE A 744 -9.20 41.18 8.83
CA ILE A 744 -10.00 40.02 8.41
C ILE A 744 -9.22 39.17 7.38
N LEU A 745 -8.31 39.77 6.61
CA LEU A 745 -7.38 39.06 5.73
C LEU A 745 -6.25 38.39 6.53
N GLU A 746 -5.73 39.06 7.55
CA GLU A 746 -4.78 38.47 8.50
C GLU A 746 -5.42 37.29 9.24
N GLU A 747 -6.69 37.41 9.67
CA GLU A 747 -7.48 36.26 10.15
C GLU A 747 -7.58 35.13 9.11
N PHE A 748 -7.95 35.44 7.86
CA PHE A 748 -8.10 34.42 6.81
C PHE A 748 -6.83 33.60 6.60
N VAL A 749 -5.68 34.27 6.48
CA VAL A 749 -4.38 33.61 6.27
C VAL A 749 -3.94 32.85 7.52
N SER A 750 -4.11 33.43 8.72
CA SER A 750 -3.76 32.77 9.98
C SER A 750 -4.64 31.54 10.25
N HIS A 751 -5.97 31.65 10.14
CA HIS A 751 -6.91 30.54 10.36
C HIS A 751 -6.74 29.44 9.33
N LEU A 752 -6.44 29.77 8.06
CA LEU A 752 -6.09 28.78 7.05
C LEU A 752 -4.83 28.02 7.44
N THR A 753 -3.76 28.73 7.82
CA THR A 753 -2.48 28.13 8.24
C THR A 753 -2.69 27.18 9.43
N HIS A 754 -3.33 27.66 10.51
CA HIS A 754 -3.62 26.83 11.70
C HIS A 754 -4.53 25.63 11.38
N THR A 755 -5.57 25.78 10.55
CA THR A 755 -6.49 24.68 10.19
C THR A 755 -5.80 23.65 9.30
N MET A 756 -4.94 24.09 8.39
CA MET A 756 -4.09 23.25 7.54
C MET A 756 -3.12 22.44 8.40
N HIS A 757 -2.33 23.07 9.29
CA HIS A 757 -1.38 22.38 10.17
C HIS A 757 -2.07 21.44 11.17
N SER A 758 -3.19 21.86 11.79
CA SER A 758 -3.96 21.02 12.71
C SER A 758 -4.48 19.71 12.08
N SER A 759 -4.68 19.72 10.75
CA SER A 759 -5.17 18.56 9.99
C SER A 759 -4.06 17.79 9.28
N MET A 760 -2.99 18.50 8.89
CA MET A 760 -1.82 18.02 8.17
C MET A 760 -0.60 18.84 8.64
N PRO A 761 0.13 18.42 9.69
CA PRO A 761 1.22 19.21 10.31
C PRO A 761 2.39 19.57 9.39
N GLU A 762 2.42 18.99 8.20
CA GLU A 762 3.44 19.14 7.16
C GLU A 762 2.93 19.89 5.93
N SER A 763 1.78 20.57 6.04
CA SER A 763 1.22 21.40 4.99
C SER A 763 1.90 22.77 4.86
N LEU A 764 1.58 23.52 3.80
CA LEU A 764 2.11 24.86 3.55
C LEU A 764 1.03 25.84 3.09
N VAL A 765 0.99 27.01 3.71
CA VAL A 765 0.30 28.21 3.22
C VAL A 765 1.37 29.25 2.86
N ILE A 766 1.46 29.62 1.59
CA ILE A 766 2.44 30.58 1.09
C ILE A 766 1.72 31.85 0.62
N TRP A 767 2.13 33.01 1.10
CA TRP A 767 1.62 34.31 0.69
C TRP A 767 2.32 34.83 -0.57
N TYR A 768 1.59 35.40 -1.54
CA TYR A 768 2.19 36.14 -2.66
C TYR A 768 2.30 37.64 -2.35
N ASP A 769 3.48 38.24 -2.58
CA ASP A 769 3.79 39.67 -2.38
C ASP A 769 2.89 40.59 -3.24
N SER A 770 1.66 40.83 -2.77
CA SER A 770 0.58 41.48 -3.53
C SER A 770 0.00 42.68 -2.77
N VAL A 771 -1.00 42.48 -1.91
CA VAL A 771 -1.56 43.54 -1.05
C VAL A 771 -0.66 43.77 0.18
N ILE A 772 -0.46 45.04 0.54
CA ILE A 772 0.26 45.44 1.77
C ILE A 772 -0.70 45.81 2.91
N THR A 773 -0.17 45.91 4.12
CA THR A 773 -0.89 46.21 5.37
C THR A 773 -1.83 47.43 5.35
N THR A 774 -1.70 48.33 4.37
CA THR A 774 -2.60 49.51 4.21
C THR A 774 -3.74 49.27 3.18
N GLY A 775 -4.05 48.02 2.83
CA GLY A 775 -5.04 47.71 1.77
C GLY A 775 -4.56 47.90 0.33
N ASN A 776 -3.42 48.56 0.09
CA ASN A 776 -2.98 48.85 -1.27
C ASN A 776 -2.41 47.61 -1.97
N LEU A 777 -2.90 47.27 -3.16
CA LEU A 777 -2.22 46.32 -4.06
C LEU A 777 -0.91 46.93 -4.53
N ARG A 778 0.20 46.39 -4.04
CA ARG A 778 1.55 46.88 -4.33
C ARG A 778 2.60 45.84 -3.97
N TRP A 779 2.97 45.03 -4.94
CA TRP A 779 4.20 44.21 -4.92
C TRP A 779 5.39 45.06 -4.42
N GLN A 780 6.18 44.53 -3.49
CA GLN A 780 7.37 45.20 -2.94
C GLN A 780 8.68 44.72 -3.58
N ASP A 781 8.66 43.56 -4.25
CA ASP A 781 9.82 42.84 -4.78
C ASP A 781 10.84 42.40 -3.71
N GLN A 782 10.49 42.52 -2.42
CA GLN A 782 11.32 42.12 -1.28
C GLN A 782 10.45 41.92 -0.02
N LEU A 783 10.87 41.08 0.91
CA LEU A 783 10.29 41.04 2.25
C LEU A 783 10.68 42.31 3.03
N ASN A 784 9.71 43.01 3.60
CA ASN A 784 9.88 44.21 4.44
C ASN A 784 8.62 44.49 5.28
N GLU A 785 8.67 45.43 6.22
CA GLU A 785 7.59 45.78 7.16
C GLU A 785 6.16 45.92 6.59
N LYS A 786 5.98 46.16 5.28
CA LYS A 786 4.67 46.30 4.63
C LYS A 786 4.01 44.98 4.20
N ASN A 787 4.79 43.92 4.04
CA ASN A 787 4.33 42.56 3.71
C ASN A 787 4.77 41.51 4.75
N LYS A 788 5.66 41.88 5.68
CA LYS A 788 6.13 41.01 6.77
C LYS A 788 4.99 40.47 7.67
N PRO A 789 3.94 41.22 8.05
CA PRO A 789 2.87 40.65 8.86
C PRO A 789 2.16 39.45 8.23
N PHE A 790 1.95 39.45 6.90
CA PHE A 790 1.41 38.29 6.18
C PHE A 790 2.39 37.11 6.14
N PHE A 791 3.69 37.37 6.03
CA PHE A 791 4.74 36.34 6.10
C PHE A 791 4.87 35.72 7.50
N ASP A 792 4.68 36.50 8.55
CA ASP A 792 4.82 36.04 9.94
C ASP A 792 3.68 35.08 10.37
N ILE A 793 2.51 35.14 9.71
CA ILE A 793 1.31 34.33 10.00
C ILE A 793 1.09 33.14 9.03
N CYS A 794 2.06 32.83 8.15
CA CYS A 794 2.00 31.68 7.25
C CYS A 794 3.40 31.07 6.99
N ASP A 795 3.48 29.95 6.27
CA ASP A 795 4.70 29.17 6.08
C ASP A 795 5.77 29.82 5.20
N GLY A 796 5.42 30.84 4.40
CA GLY A 796 6.40 31.59 3.64
C GLY A 796 5.83 32.63 2.69
N ILE A 797 6.72 33.34 1.98
CA ILE A 797 6.37 34.38 1.01
C ILE A 797 6.98 34.10 -0.36
N PHE A 798 6.14 34.07 -1.38
CA PHE A 798 6.53 34.16 -2.79
C PHE A 798 6.64 35.65 -3.12
N VAL A 799 7.88 36.13 -3.21
CA VAL A 799 8.19 37.53 -3.51
C VAL A 799 8.11 37.78 -5.02
N ASN A 800 7.52 38.92 -5.40
CA ASN A 800 7.30 39.27 -6.81
C ASN A 800 8.62 39.34 -7.60
N TYR A 801 8.56 38.95 -8.87
CA TYR A 801 9.75 38.64 -9.69
C TYR A 801 10.54 39.85 -10.23
N THR A 802 10.13 41.11 -9.96
CA THR A 802 10.81 42.31 -10.51
C THR A 802 11.88 42.93 -9.59
N TRP A 803 12.51 42.09 -8.76
CA TRP A 803 13.52 42.46 -7.77
C TRP A 803 14.88 42.89 -8.33
N LYS A 804 15.68 43.54 -7.48
CA LYS A 804 17.04 44.04 -7.77
C LYS A 804 18.10 43.20 -7.07
N SER A 805 19.33 43.20 -7.56
CA SER A 805 20.43 42.33 -7.07
C SER A 805 20.70 42.37 -5.56
N ASN A 806 20.35 43.45 -4.86
CA ASN A 806 20.53 43.58 -3.40
C ASN A 806 19.26 43.28 -2.57
N TYR A 807 18.11 43.04 -3.21
CA TYR A 807 16.84 42.76 -2.54
C TYR A 807 16.78 41.36 -1.90
N PRO A 808 17.43 40.31 -2.45
CA PRO A 808 17.56 39.01 -1.77
C PRO A 808 18.27 39.13 -0.40
N ASP A 809 19.41 39.83 -0.34
CA ASP A 809 20.16 40.04 0.92
C ASP A 809 19.33 40.84 1.95
N LEU A 810 18.59 41.86 1.51
CA LEU A 810 17.67 42.62 2.37
C LEU A 810 16.52 41.75 2.89
N SER A 811 15.94 40.92 2.04
CA SER A 811 14.84 40.02 2.42
C SER A 811 15.31 38.95 3.40
N ALA A 812 16.53 38.42 3.23
CA ALA A 812 17.16 37.51 4.18
C ALA A 812 17.37 38.17 5.56
N ALA A 813 17.78 39.45 5.58
CA ALA A 813 17.96 40.20 6.82
C ALA A 813 16.63 40.47 7.56
N VAL A 814 15.52 40.69 6.85
CA VAL A 814 14.18 40.85 7.46
C VAL A 814 13.58 39.50 7.92
N ALA A 815 13.86 38.41 7.20
CA ALA A 815 13.38 37.06 7.55
C ALA A 815 14.16 36.40 8.69
N GLY A 816 15.43 36.78 8.90
CA GLY A 816 16.30 36.19 9.91
C GLY A 816 16.53 34.69 9.68
N ASP A 817 16.09 33.87 10.62
CA ASP A 817 16.19 32.41 10.51
C ASP A 817 15.23 31.84 9.46
N ARG A 818 14.08 32.48 9.21
CA ARG A 818 13.08 32.09 8.20
C ARG A 818 13.45 32.48 6.74
N LYS A 819 14.71 32.84 6.47
CA LYS A 819 15.20 33.22 5.12
C LYS A 819 14.98 32.18 4.02
N PHE A 820 14.79 30.90 4.37
CA PHE A 820 14.46 29.83 3.40
C PHE A 820 12.96 29.70 3.10
N ASP A 821 12.12 30.45 3.85
CA ASP A 821 10.70 30.61 3.61
C ASP A 821 10.40 31.82 2.70
N VAL A 822 11.44 32.60 2.36
CA VAL A 822 11.38 33.65 1.34
C VAL A 822 11.77 33.06 -0.01
N TYR A 823 10.79 32.91 -0.90
CA TYR A 823 10.96 32.42 -2.26
C TYR A 823 10.98 33.60 -3.23
N MET A 824 12.15 34.01 -3.69
CA MET A 824 12.29 35.13 -4.62
C MET A 824 11.89 34.69 -6.03
N GLY A 825 10.88 35.35 -6.63
CA GLY A 825 10.29 34.96 -7.90
C GLY A 825 11.21 35.14 -9.12
N ILE A 826 11.12 34.23 -10.09
CA ILE A 826 11.80 34.33 -11.39
C ILE A 826 10.80 33.96 -12.48
N ASP A 827 10.38 34.94 -13.29
CA ASP A 827 9.49 34.68 -14.42
C ASP A 827 10.27 34.14 -15.63
N VAL A 828 10.02 32.90 -16.03
CA VAL A 828 10.72 32.25 -17.15
C VAL A 828 10.37 32.90 -18.49
N PHE A 829 9.23 33.58 -18.64
CA PHE A 829 8.95 34.38 -19.85
C PHE A 829 9.83 35.64 -19.98
N GLY A 830 10.43 36.11 -18.89
CA GLY A 830 11.34 37.27 -18.89
C GLY A 830 10.66 38.64 -18.68
N ARG A 831 9.43 38.69 -18.14
CA ARG A 831 8.60 39.90 -17.94
C ARG A 831 9.18 40.82 -16.86
N LYS A 832 10.28 41.53 -17.19
CA LYS A 832 11.07 42.42 -16.30
C LYS A 832 11.76 41.72 -15.13
N THR A 833 11.83 40.38 -15.12
CA THR A 833 12.49 39.63 -14.04
C THR A 833 14.00 39.87 -14.01
N PHE A 834 14.61 39.72 -12.83
CA PHE A 834 16.08 39.73 -12.70
C PHE A 834 16.72 38.65 -13.59
N GLY A 835 17.85 38.97 -14.24
CA GLY A 835 18.53 38.09 -15.20
C GLY A 835 17.81 37.95 -16.57
N GLY A 836 16.56 38.37 -16.69
CA GLY A 836 15.79 38.32 -17.94
C GLY A 836 15.06 36.99 -18.24
N GLY A 837 15.09 36.03 -17.31
CA GLY A 837 14.37 34.75 -17.45
C GLY A 837 14.89 33.88 -18.60
N GLN A 838 14.01 33.07 -19.19
CA GLN A 838 14.29 32.25 -20.38
C GLN A 838 15.55 31.38 -20.18
N TRP A 839 16.43 31.31 -21.17
CA TRP A 839 17.73 30.63 -21.09
C TRP A 839 18.72 31.26 -20.08
N ASN A 840 18.44 32.44 -19.54
CA ASN A 840 19.25 33.12 -18.51
C ASN A 840 18.71 32.94 -17.09
N THR A 841 17.74 32.03 -16.86
CA THR A 841 17.12 31.78 -15.54
C THR A 841 18.16 31.47 -14.44
N ASN A 842 19.27 30.83 -14.81
CA ASN A 842 20.40 30.56 -13.91
C ASN A 842 21.02 31.84 -13.33
N VAL A 843 21.02 32.96 -14.05
CA VAL A 843 21.62 34.24 -13.59
C VAL A 843 20.89 34.79 -12.36
N ALA A 844 19.59 34.54 -12.25
CA ALA A 844 18.83 34.85 -11.04
C ALA A 844 19.12 33.83 -9.93
N LEU A 845 19.08 32.53 -10.23
CA LEU A 845 19.36 31.44 -9.29
C LEU A 845 20.75 31.57 -8.63
N ASP A 846 21.78 31.96 -9.37
CA ASP A 846 23.15 32.19 -8.87
C ASP A 846 23.20 33.31 -7.82
N VAL A 847 22.40 34.38 -8.00
CA VAL A 847 22.30 35.49 -7.04
C VAL A 847 21.52 35.07 -5.79
N LEU A 848 20.39 34.37 -5.95
CA LEU A 848 19.56 33.90 -4.83
C LEU A 848 20.29 32.87 -3.97
N LYS A 849 21.01 31.93 -4.59
CA LYS A 849 21.84 30.94 -3.92
C LYS A 849 23.00 31.58 -3.16
N LYS A 850 23.59 32.66 -3.70
CA LYS A 850 24.62 33.45 -3.01
C LYS A 850 24.06 34.23 -1.81
N ALA A 851 22.86 34.81 -1.94
CA ALA A 851 22.15 35.48 -0.85
C ALA A 851 21.57 34.51 0.20
N ASN A 852 21.62 33.20 -0.06
CA ASN A 852 21.17 32.14 0.83
C ASN A 852 19.66 32.24 1.18
N VAL A 853 18.84 32.55 0.16
CA VAL A 853 17.36 32.55 0.19
C VAL A 853 16.81 31.54 -0.81
N SER A 854 15.52 31.22 -0.71
CA SER A 854 14.85 30.31 -1.65
C SER A 854 14.44 31.02 -2.95
N ALA A 855 14.12 30.23 -3.99
CA ALA A 855 13.74 30.72 -5.31
C ALA A 855 12.38 30.16 -5.73
N ALA A 856 11.58 30.96 -6.44
CA ALA A 856 10.31 30.55 -7.03
C ALA A 856 10.33 30.73 -8.55
N ILE A 857 10.50 29.63 -9.30
CA ILE A 857 10.42 29.64 -10.76
C ILE A 857 8.95 29.73 -11.18
N PHE A 858 8.59 30.77 -11.94
CA PHE A 858 7.24 31.02 -12.44
C PHE A 858 7.14 30.81 -13.96
N ALA A 859 6.06 30.19 -14.41
CA ALA A 859 5.75 29.95 -15.82
C ALA A 859 6.82 29.18 -16.66
N PRO A 860 7.46 28.10 -16.16
CA PRO A 860 8.36 27.25 -16.96
C PRO A 860 7.67 26.57 -18.16
N GLY A 861 6.32 26.63 -18.26
CA GLY A 861 5.57 26.31 -19.47
C GLY A 861 6.08 27.01 -20.73
N TRP A 862 6.75 28.17 -20.59
CA TRP A 862 7.48 28.90 -21.63
C TRP A 862 8.23 28.01 -22.65
N LEU A 863 8.95 26.98 -22.18
CA LEU A 863 9.70 26.04 -23.04
C LEU A 863 8.82 25.37 -24.10
N TYR A 864 7.62 24.96 -23.68
CA TYR A 864 6.63 24.27 -24.48
C TYR A 864 5.81 25.26 -25.31
N GLU A 865 5.31 26.32 -24.68
CA GLU A 865 4.47 27.33 -25.32
C GLU A 865 5.17 28.06 -26.46
N THR A 866 6.46 28.38 -26.28
CA THR A 866 7.29 29.01 -27.32
C THR A 866 8.00 28.01 -28.24
N LYS A 867 7.81 26.70 -28.02
CA LYS A 867 8.35 25.58 -28.82
C LYS A 867 9.87 25.70 -29.03
N GLN A 868 10.61 25.78 -27.92
CA GLN A 868 12.06 25.94 -27.96
C GLN A 868 12.74 24.79 -28.77
N PRO A 869 13.73 25.10 -29.63
CA PRO A 869 14.34 24.10 -30.51
C PRO A 869 15.40 23.25 -29.79
N PRO A 870 15.78 22.07 -30.35
CA PRO A 870 15.24 21.47 -31.57
C PRO A 870 13.85 20.84 -31.37
N ASP A 871 13.53 20.46 -30.13
CA ASP A 871 12.27 19.85 -29.70
C ASP A 871 12.09 20.07 -28.19
N PHE A 872 10.88 19.87 -27.68
CA PHE A 872 10.55 20.11 -26.26
C PHE A 872 11.33 19.22 -25.28
N GLN A 873 11.63 17.96 -25.61
CA GLN A 873 12.34 17.05 -24.71
C GLN A 873 13.81 17.49 -24.58
N THR A 874 14.47 17.75 -25.71
CA THR A 874 15.85 18.27 -25.74
C THR A 874 15.93 19.65 -25.08
N ALA A 875 15.05 20.59 -25.44
CA ALA A 875 15.06 21.93 -24.88
C ALA A 875 14.77 21.95 -23.38
N GLN A 876 13.79 21.14 -22.90
CA GLN A 876 13.51 21.03 -21.48
C GLN A 876 14.71 20.45 -20.72
N ASN A 877 15.31 19.35 -21.19
CA ASN A 877 16.48 18.75 -20.56
C ASN A 877 17.66 19.74 -20.45
N CYS A 878 17.98 20.45 -21.54
CA CYS A 878 19.03 21.48 -21.54
C CYS A 878 18.73 22.62 -20.57
N TRP A 879 17.48 23.07 -20.48
CA TRP A 879 17.09 24.17 -19.61
C TRP A 879 17.13 23.80 -18.12
N TRP A 880 16.64 22.62 -17.74
CA TRP A 880 16.76 22.15 -16.36
C TRP A 880 18.19 21.78 -15.99
N GLU A 881 19.06 21.41 -16.93
CA GLU A 881 20.49 21.25 -16.64
C GLU A 881 21.18 22.60 -16.34
N LEU A 882 20.71 23.72 -16.90
CA LEU A 882 21.16 25.07 -16.46
C LEU A 882 20.70 25.36 -15.02
N VAL A 883 19.46 24.99 -14.66
CA VAL A 883 18.95 25.06 -13.28
C VAL A 883 19.76 24.13 -12.36
N ALA A 884 20.12 22.92 -12.80
CA ALA A 884 20.91 21.96 -12.03
C ALA A 884 22.35 22.43 -11.81
N LYS A 885 23.00 23.01 -12.83
CA LYS A 885 24.35 23.58 -12.74
C LYS A 885 24.43 24.77 -11.78
N SER A 886 23.39 25.60 -11.74
CA SER A 886 23.29 26.75 -10.81
C SER A 886 22.83 26.33 -9.41
N TRP A 887 21.61 25.80 -9.28
CA TRP A 887 20.97 25.51 -7.99
C TRP A 887 21.50 24.25 -7.32
N GLY A 888 21.72 23.18 -8.10
CA GLY A 888 22.09 21.85 -7.62
C GLY A 888 20.90 20.90 -7.50
N GLY A 889 21.18 19.59 -7.46
CA GLY A 889 20.18 18.56 -7.18
C GLY A 889 19.69 18.63 -5.73
N VAL A 890 18.36 18.59 -5.55
CA VAL A 890 17.72 18.66 -4.22
C VAL A 890 17.15 17.30 -3.77
N ASN A 891 16.83 16.43 -4.73
CA ASN A 891 16.15 15.15 -4.50
C ASN A 891 16.85 13.98 -5.22
N ASN A 892 17.74 13.30 -4.49
CA ASN A 892 18.38 12.04 -4.89
C ASN A 892 17.41 10.84 -4.79
N TYR A 893 17.64 9.80 -5.59
CA TYR A 893 16.93 8.51 -5.52
C TYR A 893 17.77 7.36 -6.13
N PRO A 894 17.71 6.12 -5.59
CA PRO A 894 16.84 5.67 -4.50
C PRO A 894 17.21 6.28 -3.14
N LYS A 895 16.22 6.79 -2.42
CA LYS A 895 16.24 7.00 -0.96
C LYS A 895 15.60 5.82 -0.22
N LEU A 896 14.74 5.09 -0.95
CA LEU A 896 13.67 4.20 -0.51
C LEU A 896 13.50 3.13 -1.63
N LEU A 897 13.23 1.86 -1.33
CA LEU A 897 13.11 0.76 -2.30
C LEU A 897 11.65 0.40 -2.64
N PRO A 898 11.36 -0.81 -3.22
CA PRO A 898 11.56 -1.04 -4.65
C PRO A 898 11.39 0.27 -5.36
N PHE A 899 12.57 0.83 -5.57
CA PHE A 899 12.80 1.93 -6.46
C PHE A 899 12.54 1.38 -7.86
N TYR A 900 11.31 1.54 -8.29
CA TYR A 900 10.85 1.08 -9.58
C TYR A 900 10.90 2.24 -10.57
N SER A 901 11.64 2.05 -11.66
CA SER A 901 11.55 2.89 -12.83
C SER A 901 11.38 2.04 -14.08
N ASN A 902 10.41 2.43 -14.90
CA ASN A 902 10.25 2.04 -16.30
C ASN A 902 10.66 3.18 -17.26
N PHE A 903 11.25 4.26 -16.74
CA PHE A 903 11.65 5.47 -17.47
C PHE A 903 10.50 6.22 -18.17
N ASP A 904 9.25 5.83 -17.94
CA ASP A 904 8.07 6.44 -18.54
C ASP A 904 7.88 7.88 -18.06
N GLN A 905 7.76 8.85 -18.98
CA GLN A 905 7.57 10.26 -18.65
C GLN A 905 6.10 10.64 -18.40
N GLY A 906 5.19 9.66 -18.41
CA GLY A 906 3.75 9.85 -18.34
C GLY A 906 3.09 10.02 -19.71
N GLN A 907 3.78 9.67 -20.80
CA GLN A 907 3.30 9.74 -22.18
C GLN A 907 4.12 8.85 -23.12
N GLY A 908 3.58 8.59 -24.31
CA GLY A 908 4.31 7.90 -25.38
C GLY A 908 3.44 7.55 -26.59
N TYR A 909 4.05 6.95 -27.61
CA TYR A 909 3.35 6.56 -28.84
C TYR A 909 2.82 5.11 -28.81
N HIS A 910 3.12 4.37 -27.73
CA HIS A 910 2.63 3.01 -27.45
C HIS A 910 2.56 2.75 -25.94
N ILE A 911 1.93 1.63 -25.57
CA ILE A 911 1.96 1.08 -24.20
C ILE A 911 2.30 -0.41 -24.27
N SER A 912 3.29 -0.83 -23.48
CA SER A 912 3.62 -2.24 -23.25
C SER A 912 3.31 -2.67 -21.81
N VAL A 913 3.08 -3.98 -21.62
CA VAL A 913 3.14 -4.65 -20.31
C VAL A 913 3.94 -5.94 -20.47
N GLU A 914 4.92 -6.14 -19.60
CA GLU A 914 5.82 -7.32 -19.58
C GLU A 914 6.50 -7.61 -20.93
N GLY A 915 6.86 -6.56 -21.67
CA GLY A 915 7.48 -6.62 -23.00
C GLY A 915 6.50 -6.85 -24.16
N ASN A 916 5.20 -6.98 -23.88
CA ASN A 916 4.15 -7.13 -24.88
C ASN A 916 3.50 -5.77 -25.17
N GLN A 917 3.66 -5.26 -26.39
CA GLN A 917 3.00 -4.03 -26.81
C GLN A 917 1.49 -4.24 -26.95
N LEU A 918 0.71 -3.55 -26.11
CA LEU A 918 -0.76 -3.66 -26.04
C LEU A 918 -1.46 -2.74 -27.05
N THR A 919 -0.85 -1.59 -27.34
CA THR A 919 -1.36 -0.59 -28.29
C THR A 919 -0.21 0.23 -28.88
N GLY A 920 -0.40 0.70 -30.12
CA GLY A 920 0.45 1.69 -30.80
C GLY A 920 -0.28 3.02 -31.02
N ALA A 921 -1.19 3.36 -30.12
CA ALA A 921 -1.86 4.66 -30.09
C ALA A 921 -1.14 5.62 -29.14
N PRO A 922 -1.06 6.92 -29.50
CA PRO A 922 -0.50 7.95 -28.61
C PRO A 922 -1.35 8.12 -27.35
N TRP A 923 -0.68 8.36 -26.22
CA TRP A 923 -1.32 8.51 -24.91
C TRP A 923 -0.53 9.45 -23.99
N ASN A 924 -1.22 10.00 -22.99
CA ASN A 924 -0.62 10.69 -21.86
C ASN A 924 -1.43 10.46 -20.57
N ASN A 925 -0.75 10.19 -19.46
CA ASN A 925 -1.27 10.30 -18.09
C ASN A 925 -0.07 10.44 -17.14
N MET A 926 0.20 11.65 -16.63
CA MET A 926 1.35 11.89 -15.75
C MET A 926 1.32 11.05 -14.47
N SER A 927 0.15 10.59 -13.99
CA SER A 927 0.07 9.65 -12.86
C SER A 927 0.89 8.37 -13.07
N CYS A 928 1.20 7.99 -14.32
CA CYS A 928 2.05 6.86 -14.70
C CYS A 928 3.56 7.18 -14.78
N GLN A 929 4.00 8.43 -14.61
CA GLN A 929 5.41 8.83 -14.74
C GLN A 929 6.32 8.15 -13.69
N GLY A 930 7.34 7.44 -14.15
CA GLY A 930 8.38 6.81 -13.31
C GLY A 930 9.59 7.73 -13.05
N PHE A 931 10.41 7.38 -12.06
CA PHE A 931 11.65 8.09 -11.73
C PHE A 931 12.58 8.17 -12.94
N GLN A 932 12.96 9.38 -13.36
CA GLN A 932 13.81 9.57 -14.53
C GLN A 932 15.31 9.40 -14.24
N PRO A 933 16.11 8.92 -15.21
CA PRO A 933 17.55 8.85 -15.04
C PRO A 933 18.16 10.25 -15.14
N ARG A 934 19.25 10.50 -14.42
CA ARG A 934 20.01 11.75 -14.53
C ARG A 934 20.88 11.73 -15.79
N LEU A 935 20.33 12.22 -16.90
CA LEU A 935 21.03 12.33 -18.18
C LEU A 935 22.04 13.49 -18.15
N GLU A 936 23.31 13.20 -17.85
CA GLU A 936 24.39 14.19 -17.95
C GLU A 936 24.79 14.40 -19.42
N PHE A 937 24.46 15.57 -19.96
CA PHE A 937 24.78 15.93 -21.34
C PHE A 937 26.28 16.20 -21.48
N ILE A 938 26.97 15.29 -22.17
CA ILE A 938 28.37 15.47 -22.57
C ILE A 938 28.40 16.45 -23.74
N ASP A 939 28.91 17.65 -23.50
CA ASP A 939 29.03 18.72 -24.50
C ASP A 939 30.03 18.35 -25.61
N GLY A 940 29.54 17.75 -26.70
CA GLY A 940 30.27 17.59 -27.96
C GLY A 940 29.94 16.32 -28.75
N PRO A 941 29.70 16.41 -30.07
CA PRO A 941 29.48 15.23 -30.91
C PRO A 941 30.79 14.49 -31.16
N THR A 942 31.04 13.43 -30.40
CA THR A 942 31.97 12.36 -30.78
C THR A 942 31.17 11.27 -31.52
N PRO A 943 31.38 11.07 -32.85
CA PRO A 943 30.57 10.13 -33.63
C PRO A 943 30.64 8.67 -33.16
N ASP A 944 31.71 8.33 -32.44
CA ASP A 944 32.03 6.97 -32.00
C ASP A 944 31.56 6.64 -30.57
N ALA A 945 31.01 7.62 -29.83
CA ALA A 945 30.55 7.42 -28.45
C ALA A 945 29.13 6.80 -28.38
N ILE A 946 28.83 6.12 -27.28
CA ILE A 946 27.47 5.63 -26.99
C ILE A 946 26.57 6.80 -26.60
N GLN A 947 25.58 7.09 -27.43
CA GLN A 947 24.45 7.93 -27.09
C GLN A 947 23.47 7.16 -26.20
N PHE A 948 22.81 7.84 -25.28
CA PHE A 948 21.82 7.26 -24.38
C PHE A 948 20.67 8.26 -24.19
N ILE A 949 19.43 7.82 -24.36
CA ILE A 949 18.24 8.66 -24.27
C ILE A 949 17.09 7.91 -23.60
N VAL A 950 16.17 8.64 -22.98
CA VAL A 950 14.84 8.11 -22.66
C VAL A 950 13.98 8.22 -23.93
N ASP A 951 13.46 7.08 -24.39
CA ASP A 951 12.79 6.91 -25.69
C ASP A 951 11.35 6.40 -25.51
N PHE A 952 10.41 6.93 -26.29
CA PHE A 952 8.97 6.60 -26.27
C PHE A 952 8.45 6.08 -27.62
N LYS A 953 9.36 5.77 -28.56
CA LYS A 953 9.13 5.34 -29.94
C LYS A 953 9.70 3.95 -30.22
N GLU A 954 10.84 3.59 -29.61
CA GLU A 954 11.33 2.20 -29.55
C GLU A 954 10.51 1.37 -28.54
N GLU A 955 10.43 0.05 -28.75
CA GLU A 955 9.67 -0.86 -27.88
C GLU A 955 10.07 -0.70 -26.39
N SER A 956 9.08 -0.65 -25.50
CA SER A 956 9.24 -0.60 -24.03
C SER A 956 8.91 -1.94 -23.36
N TYR A 957 9.35 -2.14 -22.11
CA TYR A 957 8.96 -3.30 -21.30
C TYR A 957 7.61 -3.08 -20.58
N ASN A 958 7.48 -1.98 -19.83
CA ASN A 958 6.26 -1.61 -19.10
C ASN A 958 5.97 -0.11 -19.31
N GLY A 959 4.75 0.27 -19.69
CA GLY A 959 4.40 1.67 -20.01
C GLY A 959 4.87 2.09 -21.41
N GLY A 960 5.06 3.39 -21.63
CA GLY A 960 5.49 3.96 -22.92
C GLY A 960 7.01 4.16 -23.06
N GLY A 961 7.72 4.37 -21.95
CA GLY A 961 9.15 4.71 -21.94
C GLY A 961 10.10 3.50 -21.92
N ASN A 962 11.34 3.76 -22.36
CA ASN A 962 12.52 2.95 -22.10
C ASN A 962 13.77 3.84 -22.01
N ILE A 963 14.92 3.30 -21.61
CA ILE A 963 16.22 3.92 -21.87
C ILE A 963 16.96 3.14 -22.96
N THR A 964 17.32 3.82 -24.05
CA THR A 964 17.99 3.24 -25.22
C THR A 964 19.44 3.69 -25.28
N PHE A 965 20.36 2.73 -25.39
CA PHE A 965 21.80 2.95 -25.61
C PHE A 965 22.17 2.62 -27.06
N LYS A 966 22.87 3.53 -27.76
CA LYS A 966 23.10 3.44 -29.20
C LYS A 966 24.42 4.12 -29.60
N GLY A 967 25.34 3.37 -30.18
CA GLY A 967 26.63 3.88 -30.66
C GLY A 967 27.59 2.73 -30.96
N THR A 968 28.87 3.05 -31.11
CA THR A 968 29.95 2.08 -31.28
C THR A 968 30.52 1.67 -29.91
N LEU A 969 31.00 0.44 -29.79
CA LEU A 969 31.75 -0.02 -28.61
C LEU A 969 32.91 -0.92 -29.03
N GLU A 970 34.10 -0.66 -28.48
CA GLU A 970 35.29 -1.48 -28.69
C GLU A 970 35.19 -2.82 -27.96
N ASP A 971 35.66 -3.90 -28.59
CA ASP A 971 35.55 -5.23 -27.99
C ASP A 971 36.38 -5.36 -26.71
N ASN A 972 35.73 -5.84 -25.65
CA ASN A 972 36.24 -6.00 -24.28
C ASN A 972 36.50 -4.68 -23.53
N VAL A 973 36.04 -3.55 -24.05
CA VAL A 973 36.01 -2.27 -23.34
C VAL A 973 34.58 -2.01 -22.82
N PRO A 974 34.38 -1.81 -21.50
CA PRO A 974 33.08 -1.43 -20.97
C PRO A 974 32.84 0.07 -21.14
N PHE A 975 31.65 0.44 -21.61
CA PHE A 975 31.09 1.77 -21.38
C PHE A 975 30.31 1.76 -20.05
N THR A 976 30.31 2.86 -19.31
CA THR A 976 29.63 2.94 -18.00
C THR A 976 29.11 4.35 -17.77
N ILE A 977 27.85 4.45 -17.32
CA ILE A 977 27.21 5.74 -17.04
C ILE A 977 26.22 5.65 -15.88
N ARG A 978 26.23 6.69 -15.03
CA ARG A 978 25.31 6.85 -13.90
C ARG A 978 23.88 7.08 -14.41
N LEU A 979 22.94 6.23 -13.99
CA LEU A 979 21.51 6.44 -14.19
C LEU A 979 20.89 7.17 -13.00
N PHE A 980 21.26 6.78 -11.79
CA PHE A 980 20.64 7.23 -10.55
C PHE A 980 21.69 7.54 -9.48
N GLN A 981 21.39 8.52 -8.63
CA GLN A 981 22.22 8.94 -7.50
C GLN A 981 21.38 8.77 -6.24
N GLY A 982 21.74 7.80 -5.40
CA GLY A 982 20.98 7.35 -4.24
C GLY A 982 21.48 7.88 -2.90
N GLU A 983 20.58 7.79 -1.92
CA GLU A 983 20.78 8.05 -0.48
C GLU A 983 20.16 6.89 0.34
N LEU A 984 20.13 5.70 -0.26
CA LEU A 984 19.60 4.48 0.34
C LEU A 984 20.71 3.83 1.17
N LEU A 985 20.66 4.02 2.48
CA LEU A 985 21.40 3.16 3.40
C LEU A 985 20.86 1.73 3.25
N LEU A 986 21.73 0.76 2.95
CA LEU A 986 21.40 -0.65 3.03
C LEU A 986 21.70 -1.19 4.41
N ASP A 987 20.81 -2.09 4.84
CA ASP A 987 20.99 -2.87 6.03
C ASP A 987 21.24 -4.33 5.67
N ASN A 988 21.25 -5.21 6.68
CA ASN A 988 21.66 -6.61 6.52
C ASN A 988 20.70 -7.47 5.66
N VAL A 989 19.77 -6.86 4.94
CA VAL A 989 18.96 -7.51 3.91
C VAL A 989 19.67 -7.48 2.55
N PRO A 990 19.80 -8.62 1.86
CA PRO A 990 20.38 -8.62 0.53
C PRO A 990 19.46 -7.93 -0.48
N LEU A 991 19.94 -6.92 -1.19
CA LEU A 991 19.21 -6.22 -2.24
C LEU A 991 19.05 -7.08 -3.51
N VAL A 992 17.83 -7.55 -3.77
CA VAL A 992 17.43 -8.06 -5.09
C VAL A 992 17.28 -6.87 -6.04
N VAL A 993 18.01 -6.92 -7.16
CA VAL A 993 17.86 -6.01 -8.28
C VAL A 993 17.37 -6.82 -9.48
N THR A 994 16.21 -6.43 -9.98
CA THR A 994 15.62 -7.01 -11.19
C THR A 994 15.65 -5.98 -12.31
N TYR A 995 16.19 -6.33 -13.49
CA TYR A 995 16.25 -5.43 -14.64
C TYR A 995 15.94 -6.13 -15.97
N SER A 996 15.14 -5.48 -16.82
CA SER A 996 14.75 -5.96 -18.15
C SER A 996 15.62 -5.32 -19.23
N VAL A 997 16.24 -6.13 -20.10
CA VAL A 997 17.03 -5.67 -21.25
C VAL A 997 16.64 -6.36 -22.56
N LYS A 998 16.73 -5.62 -23.66
CA LYS A 998 16.60 -6.12 -25.03
C LYS A 998 17.84 -5.71 -25.84
N SER A 999 18.77 -6.65 -26.00
CA SER A 999 20.07 -6.41 -26.65
C SER A 999 20.06 -6.71 -28.16
N LYS A 1000 21.05 -6.15 -28.89
CA LYS A 1000 21.27 -6.36 -30.33
C LYS A 1000 22.77 -6.63 -30.59
N GLY A 1001 23.09 -7.49 -31.58
CA GLY A 1001 24.45 -7.61 -32.15
C GLY A 1001 25.58 -8.11 -31.23
N GLY A 1002 25.28 -8.95 -30.21
CA GLY A 1002 26.28 -9.41 -29.23
C GLY A 1002 26.64 -8.38 -28.16
N SER A 1003 25.90 -7.29 -28.07
CA SER A 1003 26.00 -6.31 -26.98
C SER A 1003 25.37 -6.86 -25.70
N LEU A 1004 25.98 -6.57 -24.56
CA LEU A 1004 25.54 -7.00 -23.23
C LEU A 1004 25.33 -5.78 -22.33
N LEU A 1005 24.38 -5.87 -21.40
CA LEU A 1005 24.13 -4.82 -20.39
C LEU A 1005 24.07 -5.43 -18.99
N GLY A 1006 24.74 -4.77 -18.06
CA GLY A 1006 24.70 -5.02 -16.62
C GLY A 1006 24.39 -3.73 -15.86
N LEU A 1007 24.07 -3.86 -14.57
CA LEU A 1007 23.96 -2.75 -13.64
C LEU A 1007 25.13 -2.78 -12.67
N SER A 1008 25.82 -1.65 -12.50
CA SER A 1008 26.82 -1.48 -11.46
C SER A 1008 26.25 -0.62 -10.33
N LEU A 1009 26.24 -1.18 -9.12
CA LEU A 1009 25.89 -0.50 -7.89
C LEU A 1009 27.15 0.02 -7.22
N GLN A 1010 27.15 1.28 -6.79
CA GLN A 1010 28.24 1.91 -6.05
C GLN A 1010 27.81 2.12 -4.60
N PHE A 1011 28.60 1.59 -3.68
CA PHE A 1011 28.38 1.66 -2.24
C PHE A 1011 29.48 2.47 -1.56
N SER A 1012 29.13 3.15 -0.47
CA SER A 1012 30.08 3.84 0.40
C SER A 1012 30.00 3.32 1.83
N SER A 1013 31.16 3.09 2.45
CA SER A 1013 31.28 2.79 3.88
C SER A 1013 31.37 4.07 4.71
N LEU A 1014 31.15 3.97 6.03
CA LEU A 1014 31.34 5.07 6.98
C LEU A 1014 32.79 5.61 7.02
N LEU A 1015 33.75 4.87 6.47
CA LEU A 1015 35.15 5.29 6.29
C LEU A 1015 35.43 5.87 4.90
N SER A 1016 34.39 6.17 4.10
CA SER A 1016 34.47 6.64 2.71
C SER A 1016 35.11 5.66 1.71
N GLU A 1017 35.25 4.38 2.08
CA GLU A 1017 35.67 3.33 1.14
C GLU A 1017 34.56 3.08 0.12
N ARG A 1018 34.92 2.99 -1.17
CA ARG A 1018 33.97 2.71 -2.26
C ARG A 1018 34.01 1.24 -2.65
N ILE A 1019 32.86 0.60 -2.64
CA ILE A 1019 32.66 -0.80 -3.03
C ILE A 1019 31.75 -0.83 -4.25
N SER A 1020 32.19 -1.49 -5.32
CA SER A 1020 31.45 -1.55 -6.59
C SER A 1020 31.00 -2.98 -6.89
N VAL A 1021 29.71 -3.15 -7.17
CA VAL A 1021 29.10 -4.46 -7.45
C VAL A 1021 28.50 -4.46 -8.84
N LEU A 1022 28.99 -5.32 -9.73
CA LEU A 1022 28.41 -5.52 -11.06
C LEU A 1022 27.42 -6.69 -11.02
N ILE A 1023 26.18 -6.44 -11.44
CA ILE A 1023 25.18 -7.48 -11.75
C ILE A 1023 25.08 -7.57 -13.27
N ALA A 1024 25.55 -8.67 -13.85
CA ALA A 1024 25.69 -8.80 -15.31
C ALA A 1024 25.71 -10.26 -15.79
N PRO A 1025 25.39 -10.54 -17.07
CA PRO A 1025 25.52 -11.87 -17.67
C PRO A 1025 26.92 -12.48 -17.51
N SER A 1026 27.00 -13.81 -17.52
CA SER A 1026 28.24 -14.60 -17.35
C SER A 1026 29.38 -14.19 -18.30
N GLU A 1027 29.00 -13.72 -19.48
CA GLU A 1027 29.86 -13.28 -20.58
C GLU A 1027 30.58 -11.96 -20.25
N MET A 1028 30.14 -11.21 -19.23
CA MET A 1028 30.86 -10.06 -18.67
C MET A 1028 31.92 -10.42 -17.63
N ASN A 1029 32.12 -11.69 -17.25
CA ASN A 1029 33.04 -12.06 -16.16
C ASN A 1029 34.50 -11.60 -16.36
N GLY A 1030 34.92 -11.30 -17.60
CA GLY A 1030 36.20 -10.65 -17.88
C GLY A 1030 36.38 -9.27 -17.21
N LEU A 1031 35.28 -8.60 -16.85
CA LEU A 1031 35.27 -7.32 -16.12
C LEU A 1031 35.51 -7.45 -14.61
N SER A 1032 35.59 -8.67 -14.05
CA SER A 1032 35.75 -8.91 -12.60
C SER A 1032 36.95 -8.17 -11.96
N HIS A 1033 38.01 -7.90 -12.72
CA HIS A 1033 39.16 -7.11 -12.27
C HIS A 1033 38.87 -5.59 -12.07
N LYS A 1034 37.68 -5.09 -12.44
CA LYS A 1034 37.27 -3.68 -12.32
C LYS A 1034 36.23 -3.42 -11.22
N PHE A 1035 35.68 -4.46 -10.61
CA PHE A 1035 34.60 -4.37 -9.63
C PHE A 1035 34.96 -5.12 -8.35
N SER A 1036 34.54 -4.60 -7.18
CA SER A 1036 34.76 -5.26 -5.88
C SER A 1036 34.05 -6.62 -5.78
N LYS A 1037 32.91 -6.78 -6.47
CA LYS A 1037 32.16 -8.03 -6.60
C LYS A 1037 31.47 -8.08 -7.97
N VAL A 1038 31.39 -9.26 -8.58
CA VAL A 1038 30.51 -9.53 -9.72
C VAL A 1038 29.50 -10.60 -9.31
N ILE A 1039 28.25 -10.41 -9.72
CA ILE A 1039 27.11 -11.28 -9.42
C ILE A 1039 26.46 -11.65 -10.74
N MET A 1040 26.39 -12.95 -11.00
CA MET A 1040 25.72 -13.49 -12.19
C MET A 1040 24.24 -13.65 -11.87
N PRO A 1041 23.33 -12.89 -12.48
CA PRO A 1041 21.92 -12.92 -12.17
C PRO A 1041 21.23 -14.16 -12.75
N GLY A 1042 20.18 -14.63 -12.08
CA GLY A 1042 19.23 -15.57 -12.67
C GLY A 1042 18.47 -14.92 -13.84
N GLN A 1043 18.04 -15.73 -14.80
CA GLN A 1043 17.06 -15.32 -15.80
C GLN A 1043 15.66 -15.73 -15.34
N VAL A 1044 14.73 -14.78 -15.31
CA VAL A 1044 13.39 -14.98 -14.72
C VAL A 1044 12.31 -14.57 -15.72
N GLY A 1045 11.62 -15.53 -16.35
CA GLY A 1045 10.49 -15.22 -17.23
C GLY A 1045 10.07 -16.31 -18.22
N LYS A 1046 8.89 -16.13 -18.84
CA LYS A 1046 8.35 -17.00 -19.89
C LYS A 1046 9.07 -16.75 -21.21
N THR A 1047 9.33 -17.82 -21.98
CA THR A 1047 10.12 -17.85 -23.23
C THR A 1047 9.51 -17.14 -24.45
N ALA A 1048 8.51 -16.28 -24.28
CA ALA A 1048 7.74 -15.66 -25.36
C ALA A 1048 8.10 -14.19 -25.67
N SER A 1049 8.87 -13.52 -24.80
CA SER A 1049 9.19 -12.09 -24.92
C SER A 1049 10.56 -11.84 -25.56
N LYS A 1050 10.71 -10.69 -26.26
CA LYS A 1050 12.02 -10.21 -26.78
C LYS A 1050 12.96 -9.64 -25.70
N TRP A 1051 12.47 -9.52 -24.46
CA TRP A 1051 13.19 -8.97 -23.32
C TRP A 1051 13.69 -10.10 -22.41
N ILE A 1052 14.95 -9.98 -21.98
CA ILE A 1052 15.55 -10.81 -20.94
C ILE A 1052 15.42 -10.06 -19.62
N VAL A 1053 14.87 -10.70 -18.59
CA VAL A 1053 14.84 -10.17 -17.23
C VAL A 1053 15.89 -10.87 -16.40
N HIS A 1054 16.79 -10.08 -15.83
CA HIS A 1054 17.87 -10.49 -14.95
C HIS A 1054 17.52 -10.16 -13.50
N GLU A 1055 17.76 -11.10 -12.58
CA GLU A 1055 17.53 -10.94 -11.14
C GLU A 1055 18.80 -11.31 -10.36
N GLY A 1056 19.34 -10.38 -9.54
CA GLY A 1056 20.60 -10.59 -8.80
C GLY A 1056 20.57 -10.00 -7.40
N THR A 1057 21.21 -10.70 -6.45
CA THR A 1057 20.99 -10.53 -5.00
C THR A 1057 22.24 -10.03 -4.27
N VAL A 1058 22.15 -8.89 -3.57
CA VAL A 1058 23.30 -8.07 -3.13
C VAL A 1058 23.25 -7.74 -1.63
N ALA A 1059 23.81 -8.61 -0.77
CA ALA A 1059 24.11 -8.22 0.61
C ALA A 1059 25.30 -7.24 0.66
N MET A 1060 25.07 -6.07 1.26
CA MET A 1060 26.01 -4.96 1.44
C MET A 1060 25.70 -4.21 2.74
N ASP A 1061 25.57 -4.98 3.83
CA ASP A 1061 25.15 -4.62 5.17
C ASP A 1061 25.83 -3.35 5.70
N GLY A 1062 25.06 -2.31 6.08
CA GLY A 1062 25.57 -1.08 6.68
C GLY A 1062 26.29 -0.13 5.71
N LEU A 1063 26.19 -0.35 4.40
CA LEU A 1063 26.74 0.53 3.36
C LEU A 1063 25.63 1.35 2.69
N MET A 1064 25.93 2.59 2.30
CA MET A 1064 24.98 3.41 1.55
C MET A 1064 25.15 3.21 0.04
N LEU A 1065 24.06 2.81 -0.64
CA LEU A 1065 23.96 2.80 -2.11
C LEU A 1065 23.91 4.25 -2.61
N THR A 1066 25.04 4.72 -3.14
CA THR A 1066 25.20 6.11 -3.59
C THR A 1066 24.91 6.29 -5.08
N GLU A 1067 25.13 5.27 -5.92
CA GLU A 1067 24.90 5.39 -7.37
C GLU A 1067 24.48 4.05 -8.00
N ILE A 1068 23.64 4.13 -9.03
CA ILE A 1068 23.33 3.02 -9.95
C ILE A 1068 23.79 3.43 -11.35
N HIS A 1069 24.63 2.60 -11.97
CA HIS A 1069 25.17 2.80 -13.31
C HIS A 1069 24.72 1.69 -14.26
N ALA A 1070 24.49 2.04 -15.52
CA ALA A 1070 24.45 1.07 -16.61
C ALA A 1070 25.88 0.75 -17.07
N VAL A 1071 26.17 -0.52 -17.33
CA VAL A 1071 27.44 -1.00 -17.91
C VAL A 1071 27.14 -1.71 -19.22
N CYS A 1072 27.65 -1.19 -20.34
CA CYS A 1072 27.52 -1.81 -21.66
C CYS A 1072 28.85 -2.48 -22.06
N TYR A 1073 28.79 -3.69 -22.61
CA TYR A 1073 29.97 -4.50 -22.93
C TYR A 1073 29.78 -5.31 -24.22
N ARG A 1074 30.89 -5.72 -24.85
CA ARG A 1074 30.93 -6.53 -26.07
C ARG A 1074 32.14 -7.46 -26.06
N THR A 1075 31.98 -8.71 -26.51
CA THR A 1075 33.03 -9.74 -26.51
C THR A 1075 33.64 -9.98 -27.89
N LYS A 1076 34.94 -10.30 -27.98
CA LYS A 1076 35.54 -10.84 -29.22
C LYS A 1076 34.98 -12.22 -29.54
N SER A 1077 34.64 -12.45 -30.81
CA SER A 1077 33.89 -13.62 -31.25
C SER A 1077 34.76 -14.86 -31.54
N THR A 1078 34.22 -16.03 -31.21
CA THR A 1078 34.48 -17.28 -31.95
C THR A 1078 33.27 -17.58 -32.84
N PRO A 1079 33.45 -18.06 -34.08
CA PRO A 1079 32.36 -18.19 -35.03
C PRO A 1079 31.44 -19.38 -34.70
N ARG A 1080 30.19 -19.08 -34.35
CA ARG A 1080 29.03 -19.92 -34.66
C ARG A 1080 28.02 -19.07 -35.42
N GLU A 1081 27.53 -19.60 -36.53
CA GLU A 1081 26.56 -18.92 -37.36
C GLU A 1081 25.18 -18.90 -36.68
N LEU A 1082 24.84 -17.76 -36.08
CA LEU A 1082 23.46 -17.40 -35.73
C LEU A 1082 23.22 -15.95 -36.14
N ILE A 1083 23.03 -15.80 -37.46
CA ILE A 1083 22.27 -14.75 -38.17
C ILE A 1083 21.90 -13.56 -37.27
N SER A 1084 22.81 -12.59 -37.16
CA SER A 1084 22.69 -11.45 -36.24
C SER A 1084 21.78 -10.35 -36.82
N GLU A 1085 20.48 -10.65 -36.95
CA GLU A 1085 19.51 -9.73 -37.53
C GLU A 1085 19.00 -8.69 -36.51
N VAL A 1086 18.80 -7.45 -36.95
CA VAL A 1086 18.05 -6.42 -36.19
C VAL A 1086 16.58 -6.44 -36.67
N ARG A 1087 16.02 -7.64 -36.57
CA ARG A 1087 14.65 -8.10 -36.91
C ARG A 1087 14.43 -9.41 -36.11
N ALA A 1088 13.23 -9.89 -35.77
CA ALA A 1088 11.88 -9.63 -36.26
C ALA A 1088 11.57 -10.16 -37.67
N ASP A 1089 11.55 -11.51 -37.80
CA ASP A 1089 10.74 -12.30 -38.74
C ASP A 1089 11.00 -13.83 -38.49
N ASN A 1090 10.23 -14.81 -38.99
CA ASN A 1090 9.01 -14.69 -39.81
C ASN A 1090 7.93 -15.78 -39.59
N GLN A 1091 6.73 -15.42 -40.06
CA GLN A 1091 5.63 -16.22 -40.63
C GLN A 1091 5.73 -17.76 -40.62
N ASP A 1092 4.60 -18.39 -40.27
CA ASP A 1092 3.71 -18.81 -41.37
C ASP A 1092 2.43 -17.95 -41.34
N SER A 1093 1.71 -17.91 -42.46
CA SER A 1093 0.88 -16.76 -42.85
C SER A 1093 -0.58 -16.80 -42.41
N ALA A 1094 -1.11 -15.62 -42.06
CA ALA A 1094 -2.55 -15.39 -41.88
C ALA A 1094 -2.93 -13.98 -42.37
N LEU A 1095 -3.00 -13.84 -43.70
CA LEU A 1095 -3.53 -12.72 -44.49
C LEU A 1095 -4.36 -11.69 -43.70
N ALA A 1096 -3.95 -10.42 -43.80
CA ALA A 1096 -4.87 -9.31 -43.58
C ALA A 1096 -6.05 -9.43 -44.56
N PRO A 1097 -7.30 -9.52 -44.09
CA PRO A 1097 -8.45 -9.21 -44.93
C PRO A 1097 -8.35 -7.74 -45.34
N SER A 1098 -8.76 -7.44 -46.57
CA SER A 1098 -9.00 -6.05 -46.99
C SER A 1098 -10.02 -5.37 -46.07
N LEU A 1099 -10.05 -4.04 -46.08
CA LEU A 1099 -11.28 -3.33 -45.70
C LEU A 1099 -12.37 -3.72 -46.70
N ALA A 1100 -13.14 -4.74 -46.35
CA ALA A 1100 -14.52 -4.83 -46.80
C ALA A 1100 -15.29 -3.74 -46.04
N GLU A 1101 -15.69 -2.68 -46.74
CA GLU A 1101 -16.58 -1.63 -46.22
C GLU A 1101 -18.00 -2.20 -45.99
N TYR A 1102 -18.13 -3.11 -45.03
CA TYR A 1102 -19.42 -3.43 -44.45
C TYR A 1102 -19.87 -2.22 -43.63
N SER A 1103 -20.92 -1.56 -44.11
CA SER A 1103 -21.70 -0.52 -43.42
C SER A 1103 -22.49 -1.09 -42.24
N ALA A 1104 -21.82 -1.87 -41.38
CA ALA A 1104 -22.36 -2.49 -40.20
C ALA A 1104 -22.49 -1.44 -39.08
N GLY A 1105 -23.71 -1.08 -38.73
CA GLY A 1105 -23.99 -0.08 -37.69
C GLY A 1105 -23.33 -0.41 -36.34
N PHE A 1106 -22.49 0.49 -35.87
CA PHE A 1106 -21.87 0.41 -34.54
C PHE A 1106 -22.84 0.88 -33.45
N LYS A 1107 -22.65 0.38 -32.23
CA LYS A 1107 -23.26 0.94 -31.01
C LYS A 1107 -22.16 1.53 -30.13
N THR A 1108 -22.45 2.64 -29.44
CA THR A 1108 -21.57 3.18 -28.40
C THR A 1108 -22.13 2.90 -27.02
N ALA A 1109 -21.25 2.78 -26.01
CA ALA A 1109 -21.65 2.61 -24.62
C ALA A 1109 -20.73 3.38 -23.67
N SER A 1110 -21.32 4.07 -22.70
CA SER A 1110 -20.59 4.78 -21.64
C SER A 1110 -20.98 4.24 -20.26
N LEU A 1111 -20.00 4.00 -19.39
CA LEU A 1111 -20.21 3.37 -18.07
C LEU A 1111 -19.11 3.73 -17.05
N LYS A 1112 -19.45 3.69 -15.76
CA LYS A 1112 -18.49 3.81 -14.64
C LYS A 1112 -18.31 2.44 -14.00
N ILE A 1113 -17.09 1.91 -14.07
CA ILE A 1113 -16.65 0.74 -13.32
C ILE A 1113 -16.19 1.19 -11.92
N LEU A 1114 -16.57 0.43 -10.90
CA LEU A 1114 -16.15 0.60 -9.52
C LEU A 1114 -15.76 -0.77 -8.97
N TRP A 1115 -14.65 -0.83 -8.23
CA TRP A 1115 -14.23 -2.01 -7.50
C TRP A 1115 -13.89 -1.64 -6.06
N LYS A 1116 -14.01 -2.61 -5.15
CA LYS A 1116 -13.48 -2.56 -3.78
C LYS A 1116 -13.17 -3.99 -3.36
N LEU A 1117 -12.16 -4.15 -2.49
CA LEU A 1117 -11.94 -5.41 -1.79
C LEU A 1117 -13.13 -5.66 -0.86
N LYS A 1118 -13.66 -6.89 -0.84
CA LYS A 1118 -14.92 -7.22 -0.14
C LYS A 1118 -14.79 -7.24 1.38
N ASP A 1119 -13.55 -7.31 1.86
CA ASP A 1119 -13.18 -7.60 3.22
C ASP A 1119 -13.02 -6.35 4.11
N GLY A 1120 -13.42 -5.18 3.62
CA GLY A 1120 -13.35 -3.90 4.37
C GLY A 1120 -11.95 -3.31 4.53
N ASN A 1121 -10.91 -4.02 4.09
CA ASN A 1121 -9.52 -3.63 4.25
C ASN A 1121 -9.07 -2.64 3.15
N ASN A 1122 -8.51 -1.49 3.56
CA ASN A 1122 -8.13 -0.39 2.65
C ASN A 1122 -6.78 -0.59 1.94
N PHE A 1123 -6.50 -1.78 1.39
CA PHE A 1123 -5.28 -1.98 0.60
C PHE A 1123 -5.43 -1.37 -0.79
N LEU A 1124 -4.63 -0.34 -1.08
CA LEU A 1124 -4.65 0.42 -2.34
C LEU A 1124 -3.44 0.06 -3.20
N PHE A 1125 -3.68 -0.33 -4.45
CA PHE A 1125 -2.63 -0.45 -5.45
C PHE A 1125 -2.43 0.91 -6.14
N PRO A 1126 -1.18 1.32 -6.43
CA PRO A 1126 -0.89 2.63 -7.02
C PRO A 1126 -1.35 2.77 -8.48
N LYS A 1127 -1.67 1.66 -9.15
CA LYS A 1127 -2.15 1.61 -10.53
C LYS A 1127 -2.99 0.34 -10.77
N TYR A 1128 -4.02 0.46 -11.59
CA TYR A 1128 -4.77 -0.65 -12.17
C TYR A 1128 -4.82 -0.48 -13.70
N ASN A 1129 -4.41 -1.49 -14.46
CA ASN A 1129 -4.56 -1.53 -15.92
C ASN A 1129 -5.96 -2.05 -16.27
N ILE A 1130 -6.69 -1.34 -17.13
CA ILE A 1130 -8.07 -1.68 -17.51
C ILE A 1130 -8.10 -2.18 -18.95
N TYR A 1131 -8.77 -3.31 -19.20
CA TYR A 1131 -8.91 -3.93 -20.52
C TYR A 1131 -10.38 -4.23 -20.86
N VAL A 1132 -10.68 -4.56 -22.11
CA VAL A 1132 -11.94 -5.19 -22.54
C VAL A 1132 -11.73 -6.25 -23.63
N GLU A 1133 -12.29 -7.43 -23.42
CA GLU A 1133 -12.47 -8.50 -24.42
C GLU A 1133 -13.83 -8.31 -25.11
N LYS A 1134 -13.88 -8.28 -26.46
CA LYS A 1134 -15.12 -8.17 -27.23
C LYS A 1134 -15.53 -9.55 -27.76
N LEU A 1135 -16.64 -10.09 -27.27
CA LEU A 1135 -17.04 -11.47 -27.55
C LEU A 1135 -18.21 -11.52 -28.53
N ALA A 1136 -18.01 -12.19 -29.67
CA ALA A 1136 -19.00 -12.32 -30.74
C ALA A 1136 -20.28 -13.08 -30.32
N LYS A 1137 -21.38 -12.81 -31.04
CA LYS A 1137 -22.63 -13.57 -30.93
C LYS A 1137 -22.46 -14.92 -31.61
N GLN A 1138 -22.84 -16.00 -30.92
CA GLN A 1138 -23.02 -17.30 -31.59
C GLN A 1138 -24.29 -17.24 -32.45
N VAL A 1139 -24.15 -17.64 -33.71
CA VAL A 1139 -25.25 -17.78 -34.67
C VAL A 1139 -25.39 -19.27 -34.98
N ASP A 1140 -26.63 -19.77 -35.05
CA ASP A 1140 -26.89 -21.19 -35.31
C ASP A 1140 -26.46 -21.59 -36.74
N GLY A 1141 -25.62 -22.62 -36.84
CA GLY A 1141 -25.31 -23.33 -38.09
C GLY A 1141 -24.00 -22.95 -38.79
N ASN A 1142 -22.97 -23.77 -38.56
CA ASN A 1142 -21.82 -24.00 -39.44
C ASN A 1142 -21.20 -22.80 -40.20
N ALA A 1143 -20.60 -21.87 -39.46
CA ALA A 1143 -19.40 -21.17 -39.93
C ALA A 1143 -18.44 -20.96 -38.76
N ALA A 1144 -17.13 -21.03 -39.01
CA ALA A 1144 -16.10 -20.68 -38.03
C ALA A 1144 -16.03 -19.15 -37.88
N GLY A 1145 -16.97 -18.57 -37.15
CA GLY A 1145 -16.95 -17.17 -36.76
C GLY A 1145 -15.70 -16.89 -35.91
N ARG A 1146 -14.69 -16.25 -36.51
CA ARG A 1146 -13.44 -15.91 -35.83
C ARG A 1146 -13.73 -15.15 -34.53
N LEU A 1147 -13.12 -15.61 -33.44
CA LEU A 1147 -12.85 -14.73 -32.31
C LEU A 1147 -11.94 -13.61 -32.79
N GLU A 1148 -12.32 -12.35 -32.56
CA GLU A 1148 -11.32 -11.28 -32.47
C GLU A 1148 -10.65 -11.42 -31.09
N ASP A 1149 -9.70 -12.36 -30.98
CA ASP A 1149 -8.95 -12.72 -29.76
C ASP A 1149 -7.97 -11.62 -29.31
N ARG A 1150 -8.45 -10.38 -29.23
CA ARG A 1150 -7.72 -9.22 -28.71
C ARG A 1150 -8.45 -8.62 -27.53
N ARG A 1151 -7.88 -8.84 -26.34
CA ARG A 1151 -8.08 -7.99 -25.15
C ARG A 1151 -7.57 -6.60 -25.50
N VAL A 1152 -8.46 -5.62 -25.57
CA VAL A 1152 -8.14 -4.22 -25.87
C VAL A 1152 -7.84 -3.50 -24.57
N TYR A 1153 -6.63 -2.96 -24.40
CA TYR A 1153 -6.31 -2.06 -23.29
C TYR A 1153 -7.11 -0.75 -23.43
N LEU A 1154 -7.71 -0.29 -22.33
CA LEU A 1154 -8.57 0.90 -22.27
C LEU A 1154 -7.95 2.09 -21.54
N GLY A 1155 -6.96 1.86 -20.68
CA GLY A 1155 -6.31 2.91 -19.90
C GLY A 1155 -5.89 2.44 -18.50
N ALA A 1156 -5.36 3.38 -17.73
CA ALA A 1156 -4.94 3.16 -16.35
C ALA A 1156 -5.85 3.90 -15.37
N ALA A 1157 -6.18 3.25 -14.26
CA ALA A 1157 -6.86 3.85 -13.11
C ALA A 1157 -5.89 3.96 -11.94
N HIS A 1158 -5.94 5.07 -11.21
CA HIS A 1158 -5.15 5.31 -10.00
C HIS A 1158 -6.02 5.35 -8.72
N VAL A 1159 -7.31 5.64 -8.88
CA VAL A 1159 -8.36 5.37 -7.88
C VAL A 1159 -9.08 4.04 -8.20
N GLN A 1160 -9.88 3.52 -7.27
CA GLN A 1160 -10.68 2.29 -7.48
C GLN A 1160 -11.94 2.50 -8.35
N ALA A 1161 -11.82 3.34 -9.38
CA ALA A 1161 -12.86 3.74 -10.31
C ALA A 1161 -12.28 4.00 -11.70
N PHE A 1162 -13.00 3.60 -12.75
CA PHE A 1162 -12.67 3.95 -14.13
C PHE A 1162 -13.95 4.19 -14.94
N TYR A 1163 -14.04 5.34 -15.60
CA TYR A 1163 -15.10 5.67 -16.53
C TYR A 1163 -14.68 5.37 -17.96
N ILE A 1164 -15.61 4.85 -18.75
CA ILE A 1164 -15.42 4.56 -20.16
C ILE A 1164 -16.49 5.34 -20.89
N SER A 1165 -16.12 6.15 -21.89
CA SER A 1165 -17.08 6.82 -22.77
C SER A 1165 -17.05 6.23 -24.16
N ASP A 1166 -18.24 6.15 -24.76
CA ASP A 1166 -18.46 5.95 -26.19
C ASP A 1166 -17.74 4.73 -26.80
N LEU A 1167 -17.57 3.68 -26.00
CA LEU A 1167 -16.90 2.44 -26.41
C LEU A 1167 -17.62 1.86 -27.63
N SER A 1168 -16.92 1.82 -28.77
CA SER A 1168 -17.49 1.30 -30.02
C SER A 1168 -17.60 -0.21 -29.99
N ILE A 1169 -18.83 -0.70 -30.14
CA ILE A 1169 -19.22 -2.11 -30.15
C ILE A 1169 -19.81 -2.44 -31.53
N PRO A 1170 -19.13 -3.24 -32.36
CA PRO A 1170 -19.69 -3.76 -33.61
C PRO A 1170 -20.98 -4.55 -33.38
N SER A 1171 -21.92 -4.49 -34.32
CA SER A 1171 -23.25 -5.12 -34.21
C SER A 1171 -23.25 -6.64 -33.96
N HIS A 1172 -22.17 -7.33 -34.36
CA HIS A 1172 -21.96 -8.76 -34.18
C HIS A 1172 -21.40 -9.15 -32.79
N ILE A 1173 -20.99 -8.19 -31.96
CA ILE A 1173 -20.53 -8.43 -30.59
C ILE A 1173 -21.73 -8.60 -29.67
N GLY A 1174 -21.71 -9.66 -28.85
CA GLY A 1174 -22.78 -10.03 -27.92
C GLY A 1174 -22.43 -9.84 -26.45
N ARG A 1175 -21.14 -9.76 -26.09
CA ARG A 1175 -20.68 -9.52 -24.71
C ARG A 1175 -19.37 -8.72 -24.68
N LEU A 1176 -19.15 -8.01 -23.57
CA LEU A 1176 -17.89 -7.35 -23.21
C LEU A 1176 -17.39 -7.91 -21.88
N LYS A 1177 -16.10 -8.25 -21.80
CA LYS A 1177 -15.41 -8.69 -20.57
C LYS A 1177 -14.37 -7.64 -20.20
N PHE A 1178 -14.71 -6.71 -19.33
CA PHE A 1178 -13.76 -5.71 -18.82
C PHE A 1178 -12.86 -6.37 -17.77
N ILE A 1179 -11.55 -6.18 -17.83
CA ILE A 1179 -10.59 -6.79 -16.89
C ILE A 1179 -9.87 -5.68 -16.12
N ILE A 1180 -9.72 -5.85 -14.80
CA ILE A 1180 -9.06 -4.89 -13.90
C ILE A 1180 -7.80 -5.57 -13.34
N GLN A 1181 -6.67 -5.38 -14.01
CA GLN A 1181 -5.38 -5.90 -13.58
C GLN A 1181 -4.77 -4.95 -12.55
N ALA A 1182 -4.56 -5.41 -11.31
CA ALA A 1182 -3.83 -4.64 -10.31
C ALA A 1182 -2.33 -4.63 -10.62
N CYS A 1183 -1.65 -3.49 -10.42
CA CYS A 1183 -0.19 -3.40 -10.51
C CYS A 1183 0.38 -2.84 -9.19
N ALA A 1184 1.35 -3.55 -8.64
CA ALA A 1184 1.99 -3.23 -7.38
C ALA A 1184 3.05 -2.14 -7.54
N ALA A 1185 3.50 -1.61 -6.41
CA ALA A 1185 4.38 -0.45 -6.37
C ALA A 1185 5.85 -0.77 -6.75
N ASP A 1186 6.19 -2.03 -6.93
CA ASP A 1186 7.44 -2.54 -7.50
C ASP A 1186 7.41 -2.67 -9.04
N GLY A 1187 6.26 -2.39 -9.67
CA GLY A 1187 6.06 -2.51 -11.11
C GLY A 1187 5.62 -3.89 -11.59
N THR A 1188 5.44 -4.87 -10.69
CA THR A 1188 4.78 -6.13 -11.03
C THR A 1188 3.29 -5.89 -11.26
N CYS A 1189 2.69 -6.67 -12.16
CA CYS A 1189 1.24 -6.66 -12.38
C CYS A 1189 0.67 -8.06 -12.16
N GLN A 1190 -0.62 -8.13 -11.81
CA GLN A 1190 -1.36 -9.38 -11.69
C GLN A 1190 -1.46 -10.07 -13.06
N GLU A 1191 -1.38 -11.40 -13.11
CA GLU A 1191 -1.65 -12.17 -14.33
C GLU A 1191 -3.03 -11.82 -14.90
N LEU A 1192 -3.11 -11.60 -16.22
CA LEU A 1192 -4.29 -10.97 -16.83
C LEU A 1192 -5.53 -11.89 -16.89
N ASP A 1193 -5.33 -13.20 -16.79
CA ASP A 1193 -6.41 -14.20 -16.72
C ASP A 1193 -6.97 -14.36 -15.29
N ASP A 1194 -6.13 -14.20 -14.26
CA ASP A 1194 -6.53 -14.23 -12.84
C ASP A 1194 -7.10 -12.88 -12.38
N SER A 1195 -6.94 -11.83 -13.21
CA SER A 1195 -7.38 -10.46 -12.92
C SER A 1195 -8.92 -10.34 -12.89
N PRO A 1196 -9.50 -9.68 -11.86
CA PRO A 1196 -10.95 -9.59 -11.70
C PRO A 1196 -11.65 -8.91 -12.89
N TYR A 1197 -12.64 -9.60 -13.47
CA TYR A 1197 -13.26 -9.18 -14.74
C TYR A 1197 -14.79 -9.04 -14.69
N MET A 1198 -15.32 -7.92 -15.18
CA MET A 1198 -16.74 -7.60 -15.29
C MET A 1198 -17.31 -8.00 -16.66
N LEU A 1199 -18.36 -8.83 -16.67
CA LEU A 1199 -19.06 -9.22 -17.90
C LEU A 1199 -20.34 -8.40 -18.11
N LEU A 1200 -20.50 -7.85 -19.31
CA LEU A 1200 -21.66 -7.07 -19.76
C LEU A 1200 -22.20 -7.67 -21.06
N ASP A 1201 -23.42 -8.19 -21.04
CA ASP A 1201 -24.11 -8.67 -22.26
C ASP A 1201 -24.64 -7.47 -23.09
N VAL A 1202 -24.58 -7.56 -24.43
CA VAL A 1202 -24.83 -6.45 -25.38
C VAL A 1202 -26.06 -6.72 -26.27
N GLU A 1203 -27.19 -7.13 -25.68
CA GLU A 1203 -28.45 -7.33 -26.41
C GLU A 1203 -29.68 -6.92 -25.60
N GLY A 1204 -30.62 -6.22 -26.26
CA GLY A 1204 -32.03 -6.40 -25.93
C GLY A 1204 -32.92 -5.18 -26.12
N GLN A 1205 -32.72 -4.15 -25.29
CA GLN A 1205 -33.49 -2.89 -25.27
C GLN A 1205 -32.71 -1.82 -24.51
#